data_AF-A0A2A2L6Q4-F1
#
_entry.id   AF-A0A2A2L6Q4-F1
#
_cell.length_a   1.000
_cell.length_b   1.000
_cell.length_c   1.000
_cell.angle_alpha   90.00
_cell.angle_beta   90.00
_cell.angle_gamma   90.00
#
_symmetry.space_group_name_H-M   'P 1'
#
loop_
_entity.id
_entity.type
_entity.pdbx_description
1 polymer ?
#
loop_
_entity_poly.entity_id
_entity_poly.type
_entity_poly.pdbx_seq_one_letter_code
_entity_poly.pdbx_strand_id
1 'polypeptide(L)'
;MRLHGLVFALLSFLTSFLGAVFMLFPFIPFAYFCPRIWRFVADRLVGYWLTFPASLIEFVFGSRFHVTGDLIKRDGPGILLMNHRTRLDWCFLWCALYKMDPWLLTTLKISLKSALKKIPGAGWAMQCGSFMFLDRKFESDKDWIRKLINYYSEAGSSYQLLLFAEGTDRGKRAMELSNTFADSHQLARYEYLLHPRTTGFNFLLDEMRKNNYIQYVYDVTIAYGGEHIVESEVELVKSGIFPEEVHFDVKRYPIEDVPLDAEESALWLQDIWRNKESVLKRFYTKNHKFEPSGERFSWPVNTRGIGYAVAFAFWIVISLFWLYCIYSYWFVKLYVLIAIGFYSVVQLKFGGMDVLSTELQQQLHSKSKSRRMSSPGEPPILKEQPLSIRVRGWLFAAFIFFSALFGIAVIVTPLLPLIFVNPKLWRKILDRLVGLWICMPAAMMSVIFGSRTHVRGDRIDHADAAIIIMNHRTRLDWLFFWDALFKIDPWLLTTEKISLKGILKYVPGAGWAMQANAFIFLDRSFATDAGRLDTILDYFINIGYNYQILFYPEGTDKCPKATERSRIYAEKKGLVHYDYVLHPRTTADYVKYLYDVTVGFGDAIVQSEVDLIVNGASPKEIHYQIRKIPISDLPQDKEEKLRRFYSMDPARRKFDQTRNGHDYELEQRDYILQIAIIGLWVVTTFFWISAFFEVSFMFYFIILSCIIYVCIQKFYGGLEFFVIEKFNEHRARQRGQSVPLSVPSEPSPVESSDSNDM
;
A
#
# COMPACT_ATOMS: atom_id res chain seq x y z
N MET A 1 -26.70 29.60 -23.88
CA MET A 1 -26.01 28.92 -22.78
C MET A 1 -25.75 29.97 -21.70
N ARG A 2 -26.32 29.84 -20.50
CA ARG A 2 -26.02 30.79 -19.41
C ARG A 2 -24.66 30.43 -18.80
N LEU A 3 -23.83 31.43 -18.52
CA LEU A 3 -22.45 31.27 -18.01
C LEU A 3 -22.39 30.44 -16.72
N HIS A 4 -23.41 30.55 -15.87
CA HIS A 4 -23.54 29.88 -14.57
C HIS A 4 -23.34 28.35 -14.62
N GLY A 5 -24.03 27.65 -15.52
CA GLY A 5 -23.95 26.18 -15.60
C GLY A 5 -22.57 25.69 -16.05
N LEU A 6 -21.95 26.39 -17.01
CA LEU A 6 -20.59 26.13 -17.45
C LEU A 6 -19.56 26.39 -16.33
N VAL A 7 -19.73 27.49 -15.58
CA VAL A 7 -18.85 27.82 -14.44
C VAL A 7 -18.93 26.74 -13.37
N PHE A 8 -20.13 26.26 -13.00
CA PHE A 8 -20.28 25.18 -12.02
C PHE A 8 -19.57 23.90 -12.47
N ALA A 9 -19.78 23.48 -13.73
CA ALA A 9 -19.17 22.27 -14.27
C ALA A 9 -17.65 22.40 -14.34
N LEU A 10 -17.13 23.55 -14.80
CA LEU A 10 -15.69 23.81 -14.91
C LEU A 10 -15.02 23.81 -13.54
N LEU A 11 -15.59 24.53 -12.55
CA LEU A 11 -15.02 24.59 -11.20
C LEU A 11 -15.07 23.21 -10.51
N SER A 12 -16.18 22.48 -10.65
CA SER A 12 -16.29 21.13 -10.09
C SER A 12 -15.29 20.16 -10.72
N PHE A 13 -15.11 20.21 -12.04
CA PHE A 13 -14.11 19.39 -12.73
C PHE A 13 -12.68 19.77 -12.33
N LEU A 14 -12.34 21.06 -12.40
CA LEU A 14 -10.99 21.55 -12.12
C LEU A 14 -10.57 21.22 -10.69
N THR A 15 -11.41 21.52 -9.71
CA THR A 15 -11.09 21.30 -8.29
C THR A 15 -11.02 19.81 -7.95
N SER A 16 -11.89 18.97 -8.51
CA SER A 16 -11.79 17.51 -8.31
C SER A 16 -10.55 16.91 -8.97
N PHE A 17 -10.18 17.40 -10.15
CA PHE A 17 -8.97 16.97 -10.84
C PHE A 17 -7.71 17.34 -10.05
N LEU A 18 -7.58 18.62 -9.67
CA LEU A 18 -6.44 19.08 -8.87
C LEU A 18 -6.41 18.44 -7.48
N GLY A 19 -7.57 18.24 -6.84
CA GLY A 19 -7.68 17.53 -5.57
C GLY A 19 -7.21 16.07 -5.68
N ALA A 20 -7.62 15.35 -6.72
CA ALA A 20 -7.17 13.97 -6.94
C ALA A 20 -5.65 13.87 -7.17
N VAL A 21 -5.06 14.83 -7.89
CA VAL A 21 -3.64 14.83 -8.26
C VAL A 21 -2.73 15.35 -7.15
N PHE A 22 -3.10 16.43 -6.46
CA PHE A 22 -2.22 17.06 -5.47
C PHE A 22 -2.57 16.74 -4.02
N MET A 23 -3.79 16.30 -3.74
CA MET A 23 -4.20 15.98 -2.36
C MET A 23 -4.37 14.49 -2.12
N LEU A 24 -4.95 13.71 -3.05
CA LEU A 24 -5.11 12.26 -2.85
C LEU A 24 -3.88 11.46 -3.26
N PHE A 25 -3.33 11.72 -4.44
CA PHE A 25 -2.21 10.94 -5.00
C PHE A 25 -0.99 10.79 -4.06
N PRO A 26 -0.52 11.84 -3.33
CA PRO A 26 0.60 11.70 -2.39
C PRO A 26 0.38 10.69 -1.26
N PHE A 27 -0.89 10.44 -0.90
CA PHE A 27 -1.26 9.58 0.23
C PHE A 27 -1.63 8.16 -0.20
N ILE A 28 -1.68 7.87 -1.51
CA ILE A 28 -1.97 6.52 -2.02
C ILE A 28 -1.03 5.44 -1.48
N PRO A 29 0.28 5.68 -1.25
CA PRO A 29 1.13 4.67 -0.61
C PRO A 29 0.57 4.15 0.73
N PHE A 30 -0.16 4.97 1.49
CA PHE A 30 -0.82 4.51 2.71
C PHE A 30 -1.90 3.47 2.46
N ALA A 31 -2.50 3.39 1.26
CA ALA A 31 -3.43 2.31 0.91
C ALA A 31 -2.77 0.92 1.04
N TYR A 32 -1.45 0.85 0.81
CA TYR A 32 -0.66 -0.37 0.98
C TYR A 32 -0.06 -0.50 2.39
N PHE A 33 0.54 0.56 2.93
CA PHE A 33 1.28 0.49 4.19
C PHE A 33 0.40 0.62 5.44
N CYS A 34 -0.68 1.42 5.38
CA CYS A 34 -1.58 1.65 6.50
C CYS A 34 -3.01 1.97 6.01
N PRO A 35 -3.79 0.95 5.62
CA PRO A 35 -5.12 1.13 5.02
C PRO A 35 -6.09 1.97 5.87
N ARG A 36 -5.98 1.90 7.20
CA ARG A 36 -6.79 2.72 8.13
C ARG A 36 -6.47 4.21 8.02
N ILE A 37 -5.19 4.58 7.95
CA ILE A 37 -4.78 5.98 7.72
C ILE A 37 -5.24 6.42 6.33
N TRP A 38 -5.11 5.56 5.32
CA TRP A 38 -5.62 5.86 3.99
C TRP A 38 -7.12 6.17 3.98
N ARG A 39 -7.95 5.36 4.65
CA ARG A 39 -9.39 5.65 4.81
C ARG A 39 -9.63 6.98 5.49
N PHE A 40 -8.99 7.20 6.64
CA PHE A 40 -9.10 8.44 7.40
C PHE A 40 -8.80 9.69 6.55
N VAL A 41 -7.73 9.65 5.76
CA VAL A 41 -7.29 10.76 4.91
C VAL A 41 -8.18 10.91 3.68
N ALA A 42 -8.41 9.84 2.93
CA ALA A 42 -9.19 9.88 1.69
C ALA A 42 -10.64 10.33 1.95
N ASP A 43 -11.28 9.81 2.99
CA ASP A 43 -12.66 10.17 3.35
C ASP A 43 -12.78 11.65 3.74
N ARG A 44 -11.79 12.19 4.47
CA ARG A 44 -11.76 13.61 4.83
C ARG A 44 -11.51 14.52 3.64
N LEU A 45 -10.56 14.18 2.78
CA LEU A 45 -10.25 14.98 1.60
C LEU A 45 -11.41 15.00 0.61
N VAL A 46 -12.04 13.85 0.37
CA VAL A 46 -13.23 13.75 -0.49
C VAL A 46 -14.40 14.49 0.14
N GLY A 47 -14.70 14.29 1.43
CA GLY A 47 -15.79 15.00 2.10
C GLY A 47 -15.59 16.52 2.16
N TYR A 48 -14.35 16.98 2.34
CA TYR A 48 -14.03 18.41 2.27
C TYR A 48 -14.16 18.95 0.84
N TRP A 49 -13.84 18.15 -0.18
CA TRP A 49 -14.13 18.51 -1.56
C TRP A 49 -15.63 18.59 -1.82
N LEU A 50 -16.46 17.66 -1.29
CA LEU A 50 -17.92 17.70 -1.42
C LEU A 50 -18.56 18.97 -0.84
N THR A 51 -17.91 19.61 0.13
CA THR A 51 -18.35 20.89 0.69
C THR A 51 -18.26 22.02 -0.35
N PHE A 52 -17.34 21.92 -1.32
CA PHE A 52 -17.16 22.94 -2.37
C PHE A 52 -18.36 23.05 -3.33
N PRO A 53 -18.80 22.00 -4.05
CA PRO A 53 -19.99 22.08 -4.89
C PRO A 53 -21.25 22.39 -4.07
N ALA A 54 -21.38 21.90 -2.83
CA ALA A 54 -22.49 22.30 -1.94
C ALA A 54 -22.49 23.83 -1.69
N SER A 55 -21.32 24.40 -1.38
CA SER A 55 -21.17 25.84 -1.19
C SER A 55 -21.45 26.65 -2.47
N LEU A 56 -21.09 26.13 -3.65
CA LEU A 56 -21.41 26.77 -4.93
C LEU A 56 -22.92 26.88 -5.13
N ILE A 57 -23.65 25.80 -4.87
CA ILE A 57 -25.10 25.73 -5.06
C ILE A 57 -25.81 26.75 -4.17
N GLU A 58 -25.43 26.85 -2.90
CA GLU A 58 -26.05 27.81 -1.98
C GLU A 58 -25.55 29.26 -2.19
N PHE A 59 -24.25 29.50 -2.26
CA PHE A 59 -23.69 30.87 -2.25
C PHE A 59 -23.62 31.54 -3.61
N VAL A 60 -23.37 30.78 -4.68
CA VAL A 60 -23.22 31.35 -6.03
C VAL A 60 -24.53 31.28 -6.79
N PHE A 61 -25.28 30.18 -6.65
CA PHE A 61 -26.53 29.97 -7.40
C PHE A 61 -27.80 30.26 -6.59
N GLY A 62 -27.69 30.47 -5.27
CA GLY A 62 -28.79 30.97 -4.45
C GLY A 62 -29.90 29.96 -4.13
N SER A 63 -29.67 28.66 -4.35
CA SER A 63 -30.63 27.62 -3.97
C SER A 63 -30.81 27.57 -2.45
N ARG A 64 -32.06 27.53 -1.99
CA ARG A 64 -32.41 27.43 -0.57
C ARG A 64 -32.76 26.00 -0.19
N PHE A 65 -32.23 25.54 0.93
CA PHE A 65 -32.40 24.15 1.38
C PHE A 65 -33.16 24.13 2.70
N HIS A 66 -34.32 23.49 2.68
CA HIS A 66 -35.19 23.30 3.83
C HIS A 66 -35.04 21.86 4.29
N VAL A 67 -34.52 21.65 5.51
CA VAL A 67 -34.28 20.31 6.04
C VAL A 67 -35.08 20.13 7.33
N THR A 68 -35.90 19.09 7.39
CA THR A 68 -36.71 18.72 8.55
C THR A 68 -36.52 17.27 8.93
N GLY A 69 -36.95 16.91 10.14
CA GLY A 69 -36.94 15.54 10.64
C GLY A 69 -35.70 15.17 11.43
N ASP A 70 -35.38 13.88 11.48
CA ASP A 70 -34.33 13.32 12.33
C ASP A 70 -32.90 13.67 11.89
N LEU A 71 -31.99 13.79 12.86
CA LEU A 71 -30.54 13.87 12.60
C LEU A 71 -30.01 12.51 12.13
N ILE A 72 -29.29 12.52 11.00
CA ILE A 72 -28.48 11.38 10.54
C ILE A 72 -27.24 11.27 11.43
N LYS A 73 -27.10 10.14 12.13
CA LYS A 73 -25.99 9.88 13.03
C LYS A 73 -24.75 9.44 12.24
N ARG A 74 -23.67 10.23 12.32
CA ARG A 74 -22.40 9.93 11.63
C ARG A 74 -21.62 8.76 12.24
N ASP A 75 -21.89 8.43 13.50
CA ASP A 75 -21.14 7.45 14.30
C ASP A 75 -21.70 6.02 14.19
N GLY A 76 -22.91 5.86 13.66
CA GLY A 76 -23.51 4.55 13.38
C GLY A 76 -23.66 4.30 11.87
N PRO A 77 -23.17 3.18 11.31
CA PRO A 77 -23.41 2.85 9.90
C PRO A 77 -24.90 2.77 9.57
N GLY A 78 -25.30 3.26 8.41
CA GLY A 78 -26.71 3.27 8.03
C GLY A 78 -26.97 3.32 6.53
N ILE A 79 -28.22 3.04 6.15
CA ILE A 79 -28.72 3.11 4.77
C ILE A 79 -29.65 4.31 4.65
N LEU A 80 -29.41 5.18 3.67
CA LEU A 80 -30.27 6.33 3.34
C LEU A 80 -31.14 5.94 2.14
N LEU A 81 -32.45 5.80 2.36
CA LEU A 81 -33.46 5.48 1.36
C LEU A 81 -34.09 6.77 0.83
N MET A 82 -33.58 7.26 -0.30
CA MET A 82 -34.06 8.49 -0.91
C MET A 82 -34.88 8.24 -2.17
N ASN A 83 -35.96 9.00 -2.37
CA ASN A 83 -36.64 9.03 -3.67
C ASN A 83 -35.77 9.71 -4.73
N HIS A 84 -35.97 9.38 -6.01
CA HIS A 84 -35.12 9.83 -7.11
C HIS A 84 -35.89 10.63 -8.15
N ARG A 85 -36.03 11.94 -7.93
CA ARG A 85 -36.76 12.82 -8.85
C ARG A 85 -35.89 13.30 -10.02
N THR A 86 -34.62 13.60 -9.79
CA THR A 86 -33.70 14.18 -10.79
C THR A 86 -32.33 13.51 -10.73
N ARG A 87 -31.55 13.58 -11.83
CA ARG A 87 -30.16 13.07 -11.83
C ARG A 87 -29.21 13.83 -10.90
N LEU A 88 -29.63 14.95 -10.30
CA LEU A 88 -28.83 15.81 -9.44
C LEU A 88 -29.18 15.67 -7.94
N ASP A 89 -30.15 14.83 -7.58
CA ASP A 89 -30.62 14.70 -6.18
C ASP A 89 -29.48 14.40 -5.19
N TRP A 90 -28.50 13.58 -5.60
CA TRP A 90 -27.33 13.26 -4.77
C TRP A 90 -26.45 14.49 -4.48
N CYS A 91 -26.39 15.45 -5.40
CA CYS A 91 -25.63 16.69 -5.26
C CYS A 91 -26.31 17.62 -4.27
N PHE A 92 -27.64 17.70 -4.33
CA PHE A 92 -28.47 18.48 -3.42
C PHE A 92 -28.50 17.91 -2.01
N LEU A 93 -28.41 16.59 -1.87
CA LEU A 93 -28.29 15.94 -0.57
C LEU A 93 -27.05 16.42 0.21
N TRP A 94 -25.96 16.80 -0.47
CA TRP A 94 -24.76 17.29 0.22
C TRP A 94 -25.03 18.56 1.03
N CYS A 95 -25.86 19.47 0.51
CA CYS A 95 -26.28 20.67 1.22
C CYS A 95 -27.11 20.32 2.47
N ALA A 96 -28.00 19.33 2.37
CA ALA A 96 -28.79 18.87 3.51
C ALA A 96 -27.93 18.21 4.59
N LEU A 97 -27.01 17.33 4.19
CA LEU A 97 -26.08 16.66 5.12
C LEU A 97 -25.17 17.67 5.83
N TYR A 98 -24.64 18.65 5.10
CA TYR A 98 -23.79 19.66 5.72
C TYR A 98 -24.52 20.48 6.79
N LYS A 99 -25.79 20.82 6.54
CA LYS A 99 -26.62 21.54 7.51
C LYS A 99 -26.87 20.75 8.79
N MET A 100 -27.03 19.43 8.66
CA MET A 100 -27.20 18.53 9.81
C MET A 100 -25.90 18.37 10.59
N ASP A 101 -24.84 17.94 9.91
CA ASP A 101 -23.48 17.80 10.43
C ASP A 101 -22.50 17.78 9.24
N PRO A 102 -21.59 18.77 9.11
CA PRO A 102 -20.58 18.80 8.04
C PRO A 102 -19.76 17.52 7.87
N TRP A 103 -19.55 16.78 8.96
CA TRP A 103 -18.79 15.54 8.93
C TRP A 103 -19.52 14.39 8.22
N LEU A 104 -20.84 14.48 8.01
CA LEU A 104 -21.60 13.50 7.23
C LEU A 104 -21.11 13.40 5.78
N LEU A 105 -20.55 14.48 5.23
CA LEU A 105 -19.93 14.47 3.90
C LEU A 105 -18.67 13.58 3.84
N THR A 106 -18.02 13.32 4.96
CA THR A 106 -16.87 12.40 5.03
C THR A 106 -17.30 10.93 5.11
N THR A 107 -18.51 10.67 5.61
CA THR A 107 -19.04 9.31 5.81
C THR A 107 -20.01 8.86 4.71
N LEU A 108 -20.52 9.78 3.89
CA LEU A 108 -21.43 9.47 2.80
C LEU A 108 -20.77 8.59 1.73
N LYS A 109 -21.43 7.51 1.34
CA LYS A 109 -21.09 6.70 0.16
C LYS A 109 -22.33 6.56 -0.71
N ILE A 110 -22.19 6.81 -2.00
CA ILE A 110 -23.30 6.79 -2.95
C ILE A 110 -23.14 5.59 -3.88
N SER A 111 -24.24 4.91 -4.19
CA SER A 111 -24.29 3.96 -5.30
C SER A 111 -24.20 4.70 -6.64
N LEU A 112 -23.10 4.53 -7.36
CA LEU A 112 -22.78 5.23 -8.60
C LEU A 112 -22.76 4.27 -9.79
N LYS A 113 -23.04 4.78 -10.99
CA LYS A 113 -22.86 4.01 -12.23
C LYS A 113 -21.37 3.72 -12.47
N SER A 114 -21.02 2.47 -12.75
CA SER A 114 -19.63 2.01 -12.97
C SER A 114 -18.86 2.83 -14.01
N ALA A 115 -19.53 3.28 -15.07
CA ALA A 115 -18.93 4.13 -16.10
C ALA A 115 -18.34 5.45 -15.56
N LEU A 116 -18.85 5.97 -14.42
CA LEU A 116 -18.36 7.20 -13.81
C LEU A 116 -16.95 7.06 -13.23
N LYS A 117 -16.47 5.83 -12.97
CA LYS A 117 -15.08 5.57 -12.57
C LYS A 117 -14.07 6.22 -13.51
N LYS A 118 -14.37 6.23 -14.81
CA LYS A 118 -13.46 6.65 -15.87
C LYS A 118 -13.31 8.17 -15.99
N ILE A 119 -14.10 8.95 -15.26
CA ILE A 119 -14.05 10.41 -15.32
C ILE A 119 -12.81 10.91 -14.55
N PRO A 120 -11.87 11.62 -15.21
CA PRO A 120 -10.72 12.21 -14.52
C PRO A 120 -11.14 13.19 -13.41
N GLY A 121 -10.39 13.20 -12.31
CA GLY A 121 -10.73 14.01 -11.13
C GLY A 121 -11.82 13.37 -10.31
N ALA A 122 -13.10 13.72 -10.55
CA ALA A 122 -14.22 13.24 -9.74
C ALA A 122 -14.29 11.71 -9.68
N GLY A 123 -14.17 10.99 -10.80
CA GLY A 123 -14.19 9.53 -10.81
C GLY A 123 -13.05 8.92 -9.99
N TRP A 124 -11.84 9.46 -10.12
CA TRP A 124 -10.67 9.03 -9.33
C TRP A 124 -10.85 9.33 -7.84
N ALA A 125 -11.35 10.51 -7.50
CA ALA A 125 -11.62 10.91 -6.13
C ALA A 125 -12.68 10.03 -5.47
N MET A 126 -13.77 9.71 -6.18
CA MET A 126 -14.81 8.79 -5.68
C MET A 126 -14.32 7.35 -5.55
N GLN A 127 -13.43 6.88 -6.43
CA GLN A 127 -12.73 5.60 -6.24
C GLN A 127 -11.84 5.63 -4.99
N CYS A 128 -11.06 6.69 -4.79
CA CYS A 128 -10.26 6.87 -3.58
C CYS A 128 -11.13 6.95 -2.32
N GLY A 129 -12.30 7.58 -2.40
CA GLY A 129 -13.31 7.60 -1.34
C GLY A 129 -14.08 6.29 -1.19
N SER A 130 -13.74 5.23 -1.93
CA SER A 130 -14.46 3.94 -1.95
C SER A 130 -15.97 4.09 -2.11
N PHE A 131 -16.44 4.87 -3.09
CA PHE A 131 -17.85 4.91 -3.45
C PHE A 131 -18.28 3.59 -4.11
N MET A 132 -19.57 3.26 -4.02
CA MET A 132 -20.09 1.98 -4.51
C MET A 132 -20.45 2.07 -5.99
N PHE A 133 -19.52 1.70 -6.86
CA PHE A 133 -19.77 1.67 -8.31
C PHE A 133 -20.41 0.36 -8.75
N LEU A 134 -21.53 0.44 -9.47
CA LEU A 134 -22.36 -0.68 -9.90
C LEU A 134 -22.63 -0.64 -11.41
N ASP A 135 -22.68 -1.81 -12.06
CA ASP A 135 -23.06 -1.97 -13.46
C ASP A 135 -24.59 -1.90 -13.68
N ARG A 136 -25.36 -1.85 -12.58
CA ARG A 136 -26.83 -1.88 -12.55
C ARG A 136 -27.38 -3.21 -13.04
N LYS A 137 -26.68 -4.28 -12.71
CA LYS A 137 -27.06 -5.67 -12.96
C LYS A 137 -26.78 -6.47 -11.69
N PHE A 138 -27.84 -6.84 -10.97
CA PHE A 138 -27.72 -7.44 -9.65
C PHE A 138 -26.76 -8.64 -9.60
N GLU A 139 -26.86 -9.56 -10.57
CA GLU A 139 -26.02 -10.75 -10.62
C GLU A 139 -24.51 -10.46 -10.73
N SER A 140 -24.11 -9.41 -11.46
CA SER A 140 -22.70 -9.01 -11.55
C SER A 140 -22.26 -8.16 -10.36
N ASP A 141 -23.18 -7.41 -9.77
CA ASP A 141 -22.90 -6.43 -8.72
C ASP A 141 -22.86 -7.06 -7.31
N LYS A 142 -23.59 -8.15 -7.05
CA LYS A 142 -23.78 -8.74 -5.71
C LYS A 142 -22.46 -9.09 -5.00
N ASP A 143 -21.50 -9.66 -5.72
CA ASP A 143 -20.22 -10.06 -5.13
C ASP A 143 -19.33 -8.85 -4.83
N TRP A 144 -19.42 -7.81 -5.65
CA TRP A 144 -18.73 -6.55 -5.40
C TRP A 144 -19.32 -5.82 -4.19
N ILE A 145 -20.65 -5.75 -4.08
CA ILE A 145 -21.33 -5.19 -2.92
C ILE A 145 -20.88 -5.90 -1.64
N ARG A 146 -20.89 -7.24 -1.63
CA ARG A 146 -20.41 -8.04 -0.48
C ARG A 146 -18.97 -7.69 -0.10
N LYS A 147 -18.05 -7.68 -1.07
CA LYS A 147 -16.64 -7.32 -0.84
C LYS A 147 -16.51 -5.93 -0.22
N LEU A 148 -17.29 -4.98 -0.71
CA LEU A 148 -17.23 -3.59 -0.27
C LEU A 148 -17.82 -3.39 1.14
N ILE A 149 -18.91 -4.09 1.49
CA ILE A 149 -19.45 -4.08 2.86
C ILE A 149 -18.45 -4.70 3.85
N ASN A 150 -17.84 -5.83 3.50
CA ASN A 150 -16.78 -6.42 4.33
C ASN A 150 -15.63 -5.44 4.52
N TYR A 151 -15.20 -4.77 3.44
CA TYR A 151 -14.15 -3.76 3.48
C TYR A 151 -14.50 -2.59 4.43
N TYR A 152 -15.73 -2.08 4.37
CA TYR A 152 -16.19 -1.01 5.24
C TYR A 152 -16.18 -1.42 6.72
N SER A 153 -16.71 -2.60 7.02
CA SER A 153 -16.72 -3.15 8.39
C SER A 153 -15.31 -3.32 8.94
N GLU A 154 -14.40 -3.91 8.15
CA GLU A 154 -13.01 -4.13 8.57
C GLU A 154 -12.19 -2.83 8.71
N ALA A 155 -12.51 -1.80 7.90
CA ALA A 155 -11.88 -0.49 8.00
C ALA A 155 -12.22 0.22 9.33
N GLY A 156 -13.36 -0.13 9.94
CA GLY A 156 -13.84 0.47 11.19
C GLY A 156 -14.44 1.88 11.01
N SER A 157 -14.81 2.24 9.79
CA SER A 157 -15.47 3.52 9.48
C SER A 157 -16.99 3.37 9.57
N SER A 158 -17.73 4.38 10.04
CA SER A 158 -19.19 4.36 10.09
C SER A 158 -19.81 5.06 8.89
N TYR A 159 -20.02 4.33 7.78
CA TYR A 159 -20.50 4.93 6.53
C TYR A 159 -22.03 5.01 6.42
N GLN A 160 -22.49 6.04 5.73
CA GLN A 160 -23.88 6.30 5.37
C GLN A 160 -24.09 5.99 3.89
N LEU A 161 -24.77 4.89 3.58
CA LEU A 161 -24.92 4.38 2.22
C LEU A 161 -26.20 4.90 1.59
N LEU A 162 -26.09 5.80 0.60
CA LEU A 162 -27.23 6.30 -0.16
C LEU A 162 -27.68 5.28 -1.19
N LEU A 163 -28.96 4.89 -1.10
CA LEU A 163 -29.65 4.01 -2.02
C LEU A 163 -30.93 4.68 -2.55
N PHE A 164 -31.03 4.77 -3.88
CA PHE A 164 -32.26 5.13 -4.57
C PHE A 164 -33.04 3.85 -4.89
N ALA A 165 -34.01 3.47 -4.04
CA ALA A 165 -34.72 2.19 -4.24
C ALA A 165 -35.53 2.15 -5.54
N GLU A 166 -35.87 3.29 -6.14
CA GLU A 166 -36.50 3.38 -7.47
C GLU A 166 -35.62 2.80 -8.59
N GLY A 167 -34.29 2.80 -8.39
CA GLY A 167 -33.29 2.28 -9.34
C GLY A 167 -33.02 3.16 -10.56
N THR A 168 -33.80 4.21 -10.78
CA THR A 168 -33.62 5.24 -11.81
C THR A 168 -34.37 6.51 -11.40
N ASP A 169 -34.04 7.64 -12.01
CA ASP A 169 -34.77 8.90 -11.88
C ASP A 169 -36.15 8.85 -12.55
N ARG A 170 -37.10 9.65 -12.05
CA ARG A 170 -38.49 9.73 -12.55
C ARG A 170 -38.61 10.48 -13.89
N GLY A 171 -38.10 9.88 -14.96
CA GLY A 171 -38.39 10.29 -16.34
C GLY A 171 -39.70 9.71 -16.88
N LYS A 172 -40.22 10.25 -17.99
CA LYS A 172 -41.48 9.80 -18.63
C LYS A 172 -41.53 8.28 -18.85
N ARG A 173 -40.49 7.73 -19.48
CA ARG A 173 -40.35 6.29 -19.73
C ARG A 173 -40.33 5.46 -18.44
N ALA A 174 -39.64 5.93 -17.41
CA ALA A 174 -39.54 5.20 -16.15
C ALA A 174 -40.89 5.16 -15.43
N MET A 175 -41.65 6.27 -15.48
CA MET A 175 -43.00 6.35 -14.96
C MET A 175 -43.97 5.40 -15.69
N GLU A 176 -43.93 5.35 -17.03
CA GLU A 176 -44.75 4.42 -17.83
C GLU A 176 -44.48 2.94 -17.46
N LEU A 177 -43.20 2.58 -17.30
CA LEU A 177 -42.79 1.24 -16.88
C LEU A 177 -43.25 0.93 -15.45
N SER A 178 -43.13 1.89 -14.53
CA SER A 178 -43.60 1.76 -13.15
C SER A 178 -45.12 1.61 -13.08
N ASN A 179 -45.88 2.32 -13.92
CA ASN A 179 -47.33 2.20 -14.01
C ASN A 179 -47.75 0.84 -14.55
N THR A 180 -47.08 0.35 -15.59
CA THR A 180 -47.32 -1.00 -16.15
C THR A 180 -47.03 -2.09 -15.12
N PHE A 181 -45.96 -1.92 -14.33
CA PHE A 181 -45.66 -2.80 -13.20
C PHE A 181 -46.78 -2.77 -12.15
N ALA A 182 -47.25 -1.57 -11.78
CA ALA A 182 -48.35 -1.42 -10.82
C ALA A 182 -49.64 -2.10 -11.32
N ASP A 183 -50.03 -1.88 -12.58
CA ASP A 183 -51.22 -2.48 -13.18
C ASP A 183 -51.15 -4.01 -13.20
N SER A 184 -50.00 -4.58 -13.56
CA SER A 184 -49.80 -6.04 -13.64
C SER A 184 -49.76 -6.72 -12.27
N HIS A 185 -49.44 -5.99 -11.19
CA HIS A 185 -49.34 -6.51 -9.83
C HIS A 185 -50.49 -6.00 -8.92
N GLN A 186 -51.51 -5.36 -9.50
CA GLN A 186 -52.67 -4.82 -8.78
C GLN A 186 -52.29 -3.80 -7.68
N LEU A 187 -51.23 -3.04 -7.91
CA LEU A 187 -50.77 -1.97 -7.02
C LEU A 187 -51.34 -0.62 -7.46
N ALA A 188 -51.44 0.32 -6.53
CA ALA A 188 -51.79 1.70 -6.87
C ALA A 188 -50.69 2.33 -7.75
N ARG A 189 -51.10 3.10 -8.76
CA ARG A 189 -50.17 3.96 -9.50
C ARG A 189 -49.73 5.12 -8.61
N TYR A 190 -48.44 5.40 -8.60
CA TYR A 190 -47.88 6.56 -7.92
C TYR A 190 -47.80 7.75 -8.88
N GLU A 191 -48.23 8.92 -8.40
CA GLU A 191 -48.18 10.17 -9.14
C GLU A 191 -46.80 10.79 -9.05
N TYR A 192 -46.13 10.77 -7.89
CA TYR A 192 -44.88 11.49 -7.64
C TYR A 192 -43.63 10.61 -7.55
N LEU A 193 -43.79 9.29 -7.37
CA LEU A 193 -42.71 8.31 -7.21
C LEU A 193 -42.76 7.20 -8.26
N LEU A 194 -41.65 6.48 -8.41
CA LEU A 194 -41.64 5.13 -8.97
C LEU A 194 -41.77 4.09 -7.84
N HIS A 195 -42.30 2.91 -8.15
CA HIS A 195 -42.34 1.79 -7.19
C HIS A 195 -40.91 1.36 -6.80
N PRO A 196 -40.63 1.08 -5.51
CA PRO A 196 -39.30 0.71 -5.07
C PRO A 196 -38.94 -0.71 -5.50
N ARG A 197 -37.66 -0.93 -5.80
CA ARG A 197 -37.07 -2.24 -6.05
C ARG A 197 -36.52 -2.79 -4.73
N THR A 198 -37.03 -3.95 -4.33
CA THR A 198 -36.75 -4.54 -3.02
C THR A 198 -35.48 -5.40 -3.00
N THR A 199 -35.13 -6.03 -4.13
CA THR A 199 -33.99 -6.96 -4.21
C THR A 199 -32.66 -6.35 -3.76
N GLY A 200 -32.32 -5.16 -4.27
CA GLY A 200 -31.06 -4.50 -3.92
C GLY A 200 -31.02 -4.01 -2.49
N PHE A 201 -32.15 -3.53 -1.96
CA PHE A 201 -32.29 -3.13 -0.56
C PHE A 201 -32.11 -4.33 0.38
N ASN A 202 -32.86 -5.42 0.16
CA ASN A 202 -32.78 -6.62 1.00
C ASN A 202 -31.38 -7.21 0.99
N PHE A 203 -30.74 -7.30 -0.18
CA PHE A 203 -29.37 -7.81 -0.29
C PHE A 203 -28.36 -6.93 0.48
N LEU A 204 -28.44 -5.61 0.31
CA LEU A 204 -27.55 -4.68 1.02
C LEU A 204 -27.76 -4.76 2.54
N LEU A 205 -29.01 -4.77 2.99
CA LEU A 205 -29.39 -4.88 4.40
C LEU A 205 -28.86 -6.18 5.02
N ASP A 206 -29.05 -7.32 4.34
CA ASP A 206 -28.60 -8.63 4.78
C ASP A 206 -27.06 -8.71 4.87
N GLU A 207 -26.33 -8.25 3.85
CA GLU A 207 -24.87 -8.24 3.89
C GLU A 207 -24.32 -7.31 4.99
N MET A 208 -24.97 -6.17 5.25
CA MET A 208 -24.60 -5.30 6.37
C MET A 208 -24.91 -5.94 7.73
N ARG A 209 -26.04 -6.65 7.89
CA ARG A 209 -26.38 -7.40 9.11
C ARG A 209 -25.39 -8.54 9.37
N LYS A 210 -25.05 -9.33 8.35
CA LYS A 210 -24.05 -10.42 8.44
C LYS A 210 -22.69 -9.94 8.94
N ASN A 211 -22.31 -8.71 8.60
CA ASN A 211 -21.05 -8.09 9.02
C ASN A 211 -21.17 -7.29 10.33
N ASN A 212 -22.32 -7.33 11.02
CA ASN A 212 -22.65 -6.49 12.17
C ASN A 212 -22.35 -5.00 11.92
N TYR A 213 -22.69 -4.54 10.72
CA TYR A 213 -22.28 -3.25 10.15
C TYR A 213 -23.48 -2.39 9.74
N ILE A 214 -24.53 -2.36 10.57
CA ILE A 214 -25.67 -1.46 10.38
C ILE A 214 -26.34 -1.17 11.72
N GLN A 215 -26.71 0.08 11.96
CA GLN A 215 -27.47 0.52 13.14
C GLN A 215 -28.80 1.17 12.78
N TYR A 216 -28.88 1.84 11.62
CA TYR A 216 -30.04 2.65 11.26
C TYR A 216 -30.40 2.53 9.77
N VAL A 217 -31.69 2.64 9.48
CA VAL A 217 -32.20 2.95 8.13
C VAL A 217 -32.87 4.32 8.19
N TYR A 218 -32.51 5.21 7.27
CA TYR A 218 -33.04 6.57 7.17
C TYR A 218 -33.95 6.66 5.95
N ASP A 219 -35.22 6.95 6.15
CA ASP A 219 -36.13 7.34 5.10
C ASP A 219 -35.94 8.84 4.80
N VAL A 220 -35.47 9.16 3.59
CA VAL A 220 -35.19 10.53 3.16
C VAL A 220 -36.16 10.89 2.03
N THR A 221 -36.96 11.92 2.22
CA THR A 221 -37.86 12.44 1.19
C THR A 221 -37.31 13.74 0.63
N ILE A 222 -37.05 13.80 -0.67
CA ILE A 222 -36.65 15.01 -1.40
C ILE A 222 -37.83 15.54 -2.24
N ALA A 223 -38.07 16.85 -2.18
CA ALA A 223 -39.00 17.57 -3.04
C ALA A 223 -38.44 18.94 -3.45
N TYR A 224 -39.07 19.56 -4.43
CA TYR A 224 -38.62 20.82 -5.04
C TYR A 224 -39.72 21.87 -4.93
N GLY A 225 -39.39 23.01 -4.31
CA GLY A 225 -40.23 24.21 -4.27
C GLY A 225 -39.79 25.18 -5.38
N GLY A 226 -40.75 25.65 -6.17
CA GLY A 226 -40.52 26.53 -7.31
C GLY A 226 -40.91 25.90 -8.65
N GLU A 227 -40.90 26.70 -9.72
CA GLU A 227 -41.42 26.31 -11.03
C GLU A 227 -40.42 25.49 -11.87
N HIS A 228 -39.11 25.62 -11.61
CA HIS A 228 -38.07 24.99 -12.41
C HIS A 228 -37.37 23.85 -11.67
N ILE A 229 -37.54 22.63 -12.19
CA ILE A 229 -36.81 21.43 -11.75
C ILE A 229 -35.82 21.05 -12.84
N VAL A 230 -34.54 21.08 -12.52
CA VAL A 230 -33.47 20.64 -13.43
C VAL A 230 -33.38 19.11 -13.45
N GLU A 231 -33.58 18.49 -14.60
CA GLU A 231 -33.68 17.02 -14.69
C GLU A 231 -32.31 16.34 -14.83
N SER A 232 -31.34 17.02 -15.46
CA SER A 232 -30.02 16.43 -15.77
C SER A 232 -28.85 17.40 -15.69
N GLU A 233 -27.64 16.87 -15.58
CA GLU A 233 -26.38 17.61 -15.59
C GLU A 233 -26.18 18.36 -16.92
N VAL A 234 -26.65 17.77 -18.04
CA VAL A 234 -26.59 18.42 -19.37
C VAL A 234 -27.54 19.60 -19.44
N GLU A 235 -28.74 19.46 -18.89
CA GLU A 235 -29.68 20.56 -18.78
C GLU A 235 -29.10 21.67 -17.91
N LEU A 236 -28.55 21.34 -16.74
CA LEU A 236 -27.91 22.30 -15.84
C LEU A 236 -26.81 23.10 -16.54
N VAL A 237 -25.96 22.44 -17.32
CA VAL A 237 -24.87 23.10 -18.08
C VAL A 237 -25.44 24.03 -19.17
N LYS A 238 -26.56 23.68 -19.80
CA LYS A 238 -27.18 24.47 -20.88
C LYS A 238 -28.00 25.65 -20.35
N SER A 239 -28.88 25.39 -19.37
CA SER A 239 -29.81 26.36 -18.78
C SER A 239 -29.10 27.26 -17.78
N GLY A 240 -28.16 26.72 -17.00
CA GLY A 240 -27.51 27.40 -15.88
C GLY A 240 -28.48 27.75 -14.75
N ILE A 241 -29.61 27.05 -14.65
CA ILE A 241 -30.65 27.30 -13.65
C ILE A 241 -30.63 26.15 -12.64
N PHE A 242 -30.49 26.51 -11.37
CA PHE A 242 -30.64 25.61 -10.23
C PHE A 242 -32.06 25.75 -9.64
N PRO A 243 -32.56 24.74 -8.92
CA PRO A 243 -33.84 24.86 -8.23
C PRO A 243 -33.78 25.95 -7.15
N GLU A 244 -34.85 26.74 -7.02
CA GLU A 244 -34.92 27.82 -6.04
C GLU A 244 -35.02 27.30 -4.59
N GLU A 245 -35.86 26.29 -4.37
CA GLU A 245 -36.03 25.65 -3.07
C GLU A 245 -35.95 24.13 -3.20
N VAL A 246 -35.13 23.50 -2.37
CA VAL A 246 -35.04 22.04 -2.25
C VAL A 246 -35.38 21.66 -0.81
N HIS A 247 -36.31 20.74 -0.66
CA HIS A 247 -36.84 20.32 0.64
C HIS A 247 -36.44 18.88 0.92
N PHE A 248 -36.03 18.62 2.15
CA PHE A 248 -35.70 17.32 2.68
C PHE A 248 -36.47 17.07 3.97
N ASP A 249 -37.04 15.89 4.12
CA ASP A 249 -37.54 15.38 5.40
C ASP A 249 -36.93 14.01 5.68
N VAL A 250 -36.44 13.80 6.90
CA VAL A 250 -35.72 12.59 7.30
C VAL A 250 -36.43 11.89 8.45
N LYS A 251 -36.61 10.58 8.35
CA LYS A 251 -37.09 9.73 9.44
C LYS A 251 -36.11 8.58 9.69
N ARG A 252 -35.67 8.41 10.93
CA ARG A 252 -34.72 7.38 11.36
C ARG A 252 -35.47 6.17 11.92
N TYR A 253 -35.10 4.99 11.44
CA TYR A 253 -35.51 3.69 11.96
C TYR A 253 -34.30 2.98 12.57
N PRO A 254 -34.32 2.65 13.88
CA PRO A 254 -33.42 1.66 14.47
C PRO A 254 -33.48 0.35 13.67
N ILE A 255 -32.34 -0.35 13.56
CA ILE A 255 -32.26 -1.61 12.80
C ILE A 255 -33.17 -2.70 13.38
N GLU A 256 -33.50 -2.60 14.66
CA GLU A 256 -34.41 -3.48 15.40
C GLU A 256 -35.86 -3.34 14.91
N ASP A 257 -36.23 -2.18 14.38
CA ASP A 257 -37.58 -1.89 13.85
C ASP A 257 -37.74 -2.33 12.38
N VAL A 258 -36.66 -2.76 11.73
CA VAL A 258 -36.67 -3.23 10.35
C VAL A 258 -36.82 -4.75 10.34
N PRO A 259 -37.80 -5.33 9.62
CA PRO A 259 -38.00 -6.79 9.61
C PRO A 259 -36.76 -7.60 9.24
N LEU A 260 -36.65 -8.81 9.80
CA LEU A 260 -35.54 -9.73 9.53
C LEU A 260 -35.76 -10.54 8.26
N ASP A 261 -37.00 -10.97 8.03
CA ASP A 261 -37.38 -11.71 6.82
C ASP A 261 -37.37 -10.80 5.58
N ALA A 262 -36.94 -11.36 4.44
CA ALA A 262 -36.76 -10.62 3.21
C ALA A 262 -38.10 -10.19 2.57
N GLU A 263 -39.16 -10.99 2.70
CA GLU A 263 -40.48 -10.63 2.18
C GLU A 263 -41.11 -9.55 3.07
N GLU A 264 -41.00 -9.68 4.39
CA GLU A 264 -41.48 -8.65 5.33
C GLU A 264 -40.73 -7.32 5.17
N SER A 265 -39.40 -7.35 4.98
CA SER A 265 -38.61 -6.13 4.76
C SER A 265 -38.93 -5.49 3.40
N ALA A 266 -39.30 -6.29 2.40
CA ALA A 266 -39.77 -5.80 1.12
C ALA A 266 -41.12 -5.08 1.24
N LEU A 267 -42.07 -5.64 1.99
CA LEU A 267 -43.36 -5.01 2.28
C LEU A 267 -43.17 -3.71 3.09
N TRP A 268 -42.30 -3.72 4.10
CA TRP A 268 -41.93 -2.54 4.87
C TRP A 268 -41.40 -1.40 3.99
N LEU A 269 -40.52 -1.72 3.02
CA LEU A 269 -40.02 -0.74 2.06
C LEU A 269 -41.15 -0.18 1.17
N GLN A 270 -42.08 -1.02 0.73
CA GLN A 270 -43.23 -0.60 -0.08
C GLN A 270 -44.16 0.33 0.71
N ASP A 271 -44.36 0.08 2.01
CA ASP A 271 -45.16 0.93 2.89
C ASP A 271 -44.49 2.28 3.14
N ILE A 272 -43.15 2.33 3.27
CA ILE A 272 -42.39 3.59 3.26
C ILE A 272 -42.67 4.38 1.98
N TRP A 273 -42.61 3.74 0.82
CA TRP A 273 -42.86 4.42 -0.46
C TRP A 273 -44.31 4.91 -0.58
N ARG A 274 -45.29 4.13 -0.10
CA ARG A 274 -46.69 4.53 -0.07
C ARG A 274 -46.90 5.77 0.81
N ASN A 275 -46.26 5.81 1.97
CA ASN A 275 -46.28 6.97 2.85
C ASN A 275 -45.61 8.18 2.18
N LYS A 276 -44.45 7.99 1.56
CA LYS A 276 -43.71 9.03 0.83
C LYS A 276 -44.51 9.63 -0.32
N GLU A 277 -45.24 8.80 -1.07
CA GLU A 277 -46.17 9.26 -2.11
C GLU A 277 -47.23 10.20 -1.53
N SER A 278 -47.83 9.83 -0.39
CA SER A 278 -48.82 10.68 0.28
C SER A 278 -48.23 12.01 0.77
N VAL A 279 -46.97 11.98 1.27
CA VAL A 279 -46.24 13.16 1.74
C VAL A 279 -45.94 14.09 0.57
N LEU A 280 -45.45 13.57 -0.55
CA LEU A 280 -45.18 14.34 -1.76
C LEU A 280 -46.47 14.92 -2.37
N LYS A 281 -47.56 14.14 -2.39
CA LYS A 281 -48.86 14.64 -2.83
C LYS A 281 -49.32 15.82 -1.98
N ARG A 282 -49.20 15.74 -0.65
CA ARG A 282 -49.50 16.89 0.24
C ARG A 282 -48.56 18.07 0.01
N PHE A 283 -47.28 17.82 -0.21
CA PHE A 283 -46.28 18.86 -0.47
C PHE A 283 -46.67 19.68 -1.71
N TYR A 284 -46.94 19.02 -2.84
CA TYR A 284 -47.23 19.67 -4.12
C TYR A 284 -48.67 20.22 -4.25
N THR A 285 -49.61 19.81 -3.41
CA THR A 285 -51.00 20.30 -3.46
C THR A 285 -51.32 21.39 -2.42
N LYS A 286 -50.51 21.52 -1.37
CA LYS A 286 -50.69 22.54 -0.34
C LYS A 286 -49.71 23.70 -0.54
N ASN A 287 -48.72 23.83 0.35
CA ASN A 287 -47.88 25.03 0.47
C ASN A 287 -46.38 24.74 0.29
N HIS A 288 -45.99 23.66 -0.40
CA HIS A 288 -44.58 23.25 -0.58
C HIS A 288 -43.78 23.21 0.74
N LYS A 289 -44.37 22.62 1.79
CA LYS A 289 -43.70 22.44 3.09
C LYS A 289 -43.92 21.02 3.59
N PHE A 290 -42.86 20.43 4.14
CA PHE A 290 -42.96 19.19 4.89
C PHE A 290 -43.40 19.45 6.33
N GLU A 291 -44.18 18.53 6.86
CA GLU A 291 -44.37 18.39 8.29
C GLU A 291 -43.21 17.53 8.82
N PRO A 292 -42.40 18.02 9.78
CA PRO A 292 -41.22 17.30 10.24
C PRO A 292 -41.55 15.90 10.75
N SER A 293 -40.90 14.87 10.19
CA SER A 293 -41.00 13.50 10.70
C SER A 293 -40.16 13.29 11.97
N GLY A 294 -40.34 12.14 12.63
CA GLY A 294 -39.48 11.71 13.74
C GLY A 294 -39.47 12.66 14.94
N GLU A 295 -38.27 13.01 15.41
CA GLU A 295 -37.97 13.99 16.49
C GLU A 295 -38.30 15.44 16.10
N ARG A 296 -38.79 15.67 14.87
CA ARG A 296 -39.35 16.93 14.38
C ARG A 296 -38.38 18.11 14.39
N PHE A 297 -37.08 17.90 14.19
CA PHE A 297 -36.16 19.01 14.02
C PHE A 297 -36.47 19.81 12.74
N SER A 298 -36.12 21.09 12.78
CA SER A 298 -36.16 21.98 11.63
C SER A 298 -34.85 22.75 11.58
N TRP A 299 -34.06 22.49 10.56
CA TRP A 299 -32.74 23.08 10.40
C TRP A 299 -32.83 24.48 9.77
N PRO A 300 -31.93 25.42 10.10
CA PRO A 300 -31.92 26.74 9.50
C PRO A 300 -31.75 26.70 7.97
N VAL A 301 -32.62 27.43 7.26
CA VAL A 301 -32.57 27.57 5.79
C VAL A 301 -31.25 28.15 5.32
N ASN A 302 -30.73 29.15 6.02
CA ASN A 302 -29.40 29.69 5.78
C ASN A 302 -28.36 28.83 6.49
N THR A 303 -27.35 28.38 5.75
CA THR A 303 -26.22 27.64 6.33
C THR A 303 -25.46 28.53 7.31
N ARG A 304 -25.30 28.06 8.56
CA ARG A 304 -24.62 28.78 9.63
C ARG A 304 -23.14 28.39 9.67
N GLY A 305 -22.29 29.35 10.06
CA GLY A 305 -20.85 29.16 10.21
C GLY A 305 -20.04 29.48 8.95
N ILE A 306 -18.74 29.69 9.14
CA ILE A 306 -17.81 30.11 8.08
C ILE A 306 -17.34 28.96 7.17
N GLY A 307 -17.73 27.71 7.46
CA GLY A 307 -17.15 26.53 6.81
C GLY A 307 -17.34 26.48 5.30
N TYR A 308 -18.50 26.87 4.76
CA TYR A 308 -18.70 27.01 3.32
C TYR A 308 -17.81 28.09 2.71
N ALA A 309 -17.68 29.25 3.36
CA ALA A 309 -16.86 30.35 2.85
C ALA A 309 -15.37 29.95 2.85
N VAL A 310 -14.92 29.25 3.90
CA VAL A 310 -13.58 28.71 4.01
C VAL A 310 -13.33 27.64 2.96
N ALA A 311 -14.25 26.68 2.77
CA ALA A 311 -14.13 25.65 1.74
C ALA A 311 -14.10 26.28 0.33
N PHE A 312 -15.02 27.20 0.04
CA PHE A 312 -15.04 27.94 -1.21
C PHE A 312 -13.71 28.66 -1.47
N ALA A 313 -13.25 29.49 -0.53
CA ALA A 313 -12.01 30.24 -0.67
C ALA A 313 -10.80 29.30 -0.81
N PHE A 314 -10.72 28.27 0.03
CA PHE A 314 -9.64 27.29 0.00
C PHE A 314 -9.54 26.62 -1.38
N TRP A 315 -10.65 26.08 -1.89
CA TRP A 315 -10.64 25.33 -3.15
C TRP A 315 -10.35 26.22 -4.35
N ILE A 316 -10.79 27.48 -4.34
CA ILE A 316 -10.42 28.46 -5.38
C ILE A 316 -8.93 28.81 -5.30
N VAL A 317 -8.45 29.24 -4.13
CA VAL A 317 -7.05 29.68 -3.94
C VAL A 317 -6.07 28.54 -4.22
N ILE A 318 -6.31 27.34 -3.70
CA ILE A 318 -5.42 26.20 -3.90
C ILE A 318 -5.43 25.72 -5.36
N SER A 319 -6.55 25.84 -6.05
CA SER A 319 -6.63 25.50 -7.48
C SER A 319 -5.84 26.48 -8.33
N LEU A 320 -5.96 27.78 -8.06
CA LEU A 320 -5.17 28.82 -8.73
C LEU A 320 -3.67 28.64 -8.47
N PHE A 321 -3.30 28.32 -7.22
CA PHE A 321 -1.92 28.00 -6.86
C PHE A 321 -1.38 26.81 -7.67
N TRP A 322 -2.10 25.69 -7.72
CA TRP A 322 -1.63 24.53 -8.49
C TRP A 322 -1.60 24.78 -9.99
N LEU A 323 -2.55 25.54 -10.54
CA LEU A 323 -2.51 25.96 -11.94
C LEU A 323 -1.27 26.81 -12.24
N TYR A 324 -0.95 27.76 -11.36
CA TYR A 324 0.30 28.54 -11.46
C TYR A 324 1.53 27.63 -11.37
N CYS A 325 1.57 26.68 -10.44
CA CYS A 325 2.67 25.73 -10.33
C CYS A 325 2.84 24.85 -11.57
N ILE A 326 1.73 24.35 -12.14
CA ILE A 326 1.73 23.58 -13.38
C ILE A 326 2.27 24.42 -14.53
N TYR A 327 1.86 25.69 -14.63
CA TYR A 327 2.34 26.59 -15.67
C TYR A 327 3.85 26.85 -15.54
N SER A 328 4.29 27.22 -14.34
CA SER A 328 5.63 27.74 -14.03
C SER A 328 6.71 26.66 -13.95
N TYR A 329 6.40 25.46 -13.43
CA TYR A 329 7.41 24.47 -13.07
C TYR A 329 7.26 23.18 -13.89
N TRP A 330 8.27 22.85 -14.67
CA TRP A 330 8.23 21.67 -15.55
C TRP A 330 8.15 20.34 -14.76
N PHE A 331 8.77 20.24 -13.58
CA PHE A 331 8.69 19.04 -12.73
C PHE A 331 7.28 18.82 -12.17
N VAL A 332 6.49 19.89 -11.97
CA VAL A 332 5.08 19.80 -11.61
C VAL A 332 4.27 19.22 -12.77
N LYS A 333 4.58 19.62 -14.03
CA LYS A 333 3.97 18.99 -15.22
C LYS A 333 4.26 17.50 -15.27
N LEU A 334 5.51 17.10 -15.02
CA LEU A 334 5.90 15.69 -14.95
C LEU A 334 5.16 14.95 -13.82
N TYR A 335 5.04 15.53 -12.63
CA TYR A 335 4.28 14.97 -11.52
C TYR A 335 2.81 14.74 -11.89
N VAL A 336 2.16 15.72 -12.54
CA VAL A 336 0.78 15.57 -13.03
C VAL A 336 0.67 14.42 -14.02
N LEU A 337 1.61 14.30 -14.97
CA LEU A 337 1.64 13.18 -15.93
C LEU A 337 1.82 11.83 -15.23
N ILE A 338 2.67 11.75 -14.21
CA ILE A 338 2.86 10.55 -13.38
C ILE A 338 1.56 10.18 -12.66
N ALA A 339 0.88 11.15 -12.05
CA ALA A 339 -0.38 10.91 -11.35
C ALA A 339 -1.48 10.43 -12.31
N ILE A 340 -1.63 11.06 -13.47
CA ILE A 340 -2.57 10.61 -14.52
C ILE A 340 -2.21 9.21 -15.01
N GLY A 341 -0.93 8.96 -15.29
CA GLY A 341 -0.44 7.65 -15.72
C GLY A 341 -0.72 6.57 -14.68
N PHE A 342 -0.49 6.87 -13.40
CA PHE A 342 -0.81 5.98 -12.29
C PHE A 342 -2.30 5.65 -12.24
N TYR A 343 -3.19 6.64 -12.17
CA TYR A 343 -4.64 6.39 -12.12
C TYR A 343 -5.12 5.62 -13.35
N SER A 344 -4.58 5.92 -14.53
CA SER A 344 -4.92 5.21 -15.77
C SER A 344 -4.47 3.75 -15.74
N VAL A 345 -3.23 3.49 -15.31
CA VAL A 345 -2.71 2.12 -15.16
C VAL A 345 -3.52 1.35 -14.11
N VAL A 346 -3.86 1.98 -12.98
CA VAL A 346 -4.68 1.34 -11.95
C VAL A 346 -6.08 1.02 -12.46
N GLN A 347 -6.70 1.96 -13.17
CA GLN A 347 -8.01 1.77 -13.77
C GLN A 347 -8.03 0.63 -14.79
N LEU A 348 -6.97 0.50 -15.61
CA LEU A 348 -6.86 -0.53 -16.65
C LEU A 348 -6.48 -1.91 -16.09
N LYS A 349 -5.57 -1.97 -15.11
CA LYS A 349 -5.06 -3.24 -14.58
C LYS A 349 -5.90 -3.82 -13.44
N PHE A 350 -6.43 -2.97 -12.57
CA PHE A 350 -7.12 -3.38 -11.34
C PHE A 350 -8.59 -2.97 -11.31
N GLY A 351 -9.10 -2.28 -12.34
CA GLY A 351 -10.50 -1.84 -12.39
C GLY A 351 -10.81 -0.59 -11.53
N GLY A 352 -9.82 -0.06 -10.83
CA GLY A 352 -9.91 1.19 -10.07
C GLY A 352 -9.18 1.18 -8.72
N MET A 353 -9.03 2.36 -8.13
CA MET A 353 -8.39 2.52 -6.80
C MET A 353 -9.23 1.91 -5.67
N ASP A 354 -10.56 1.87 -5.82
CA ASP A 354 -11.49 1.22 -4.90
C ASP A 354 -11.26 -0.29 -4.84
N VAL A 355 -11.09 -0.92 -6.00
CA VAL A 355 -10.81 -2.36 -6.13
C VAL A 355 -9.42 -2.68 -5.56
N LEU A 356 -8.40 -1.93 -5.99
CA LEU A 356 -7.03 -2.11 -5.50
C LEU A 356 -6.94 -1.97 -3.98
N SER A 357 -7.56 -0.93 -3.40
CA SER A 357 -7.54 -0.72 -1.94
C SER A 357 -8.24 -1.86 -1.18
N THR A 358 -9.33 -2.39 -1.75
CA THR A 358 -10.07 -3.52 -1.18
C THR A 358 -9.24 -4.80 -1.19
N GLU A 359 -8.58 -5.12 -2.32
CA GLU A 359 -7.73 -6.29 -2.45
C GLU A 359 -6.50 -6.23 -1.54
N LEU A 360 -5.85 -5.07 -1.45
CA LEU A 360 -4.70 -4.86 -0.58
C LEU A 360 -5.04 -5.09 0.89
N GLN A 361 -6.19 -4.58 1.36
CA GLN A 361 -6.63 -4.80 2.73
C GLN A 361 -6.92 -6.28 3.02
N GLN A 362 -7.59 -6.99 2.11
CA GLN A 362 -7.84 -8.43 2.26
C GLN A 362 -6.54 -9.26 2.31
N GLN A 363 -5.55 -8.89 1.51
CA GLN A 363 -4.22 -9.51 1.55
C GLN A 363 -3.48 -9.25 2.88
N LEU A 364 -3.62 -8.06 3.46
CA LEU A 364 -3.03 -7.74 4.76
C LEU A 364 -3.73 -8.49 5.90
N HIS A 365 -5.06 -8.60 5.86
CA HIS A 365 -5.84 -9.28 6.88
C HIS A 365 -5.58 -10.79 6.92
N SER A 366 -5.48 -11.43 5.74
CA SER A 366 -5.10 -12.85 5.63
C SER A 366 -3.69 -13.11 6.16
N LYS A 367 -2.73 -12.21 5.91
CA LYS A 367 -1.38 -12.28 6.49
C LYS A 367 -1.39 -12.11 8.02
N SER A 368 -2.23 -11.22 8.55
CA SER A 368 -2.36 -10.99 10.00
C SER A 368 -2.92 -12.20 10.76
N LYS A 369 -3.96 -12.86 10.23
CA LYS A 369 -4.50 -14.11 10.83
C LYS A 369 -3.46 -15.24 10.83
N SER A 370 -2.58 -15.29 9.84
CA SER A 370 -1.48 -16.25 9.77
C SER A 370 -0.36 -15.99 10.81
N ARG A 371 -0.14 -14.73 11.25
CA ARG A 371 0.97 -14.33 12.16
C ARG A 371 0.89 -14.86 13.61
N ARG A 372 -0.12 -15.65 13.99
CA ARG A 372 -0.37 -16.07 15.39
C ARG A 372 0.27 -17.39 15.84
N MET A 373 1.08 -18.06 15.01
CA MET A 373 1.81 -19.27 15.43
C MET A 373 3.28 -18.93 15.71
N SER A 374 3.63 -18.77 16.98
CA SER A 374 5.02 -18.70 17.46
C SER A 374 5.42 -20.02 18.09
N SER A 375 6.67 -20.45 17.87
CA SER A 375 7.21 -21.67 18.49
C SER A 375 7.28 -21.52 20.00
N PRO A 376 7.27 -22.63 20.77
CA PRO A 376 7.38 -22.58 22.22
C PRO A 376 8.62 -21.81 22.69
N GLY A 377 8.46 -20.86 23.61
CA GLY A 377 9.57 -20.07 24.16
C GLY A 377 10.15 -18.99 23.24
N GLU A 378 9.78 -18.93 21.95
CA GLU A 378 10.18 -17.80 21.09
C GLU A 378 9.56 -16.48 21.59
N PRO A 379 10.28 -15.36 21.52
CA PRO A 379 9.70 -14.06 21.83
C PRO A 379 8.58 -13.70 20.85
N PRO A 380 7.62 -12.85 21.26
CA PRO A 380 6.50 -12.48 20.41
C PRO A 380 6.95 -11.70 19.17
N ILE A 381 6.20 -11.86 18.07
CA ILE A 381 6.33 -10.97 16.92
C ILE A 381 5.94 -9.55 17.36
N LEU A 382 6.75 -8.58 16.94
CA LEU A 382 6.63 -7.18 17.35
C LEU A 382 5.23 -6.63 16.98
N LYS A 383 4.54 -6.09 17.99
CA LYS A 383 3.19 -5.50 17.86
C LYS A 383 3.26 -4.05 17.38
N GLU A 384 2.12 -3.54 16.93
CA GLU A 384 1.97 -2.15 16.51
C GLU A 384 2.37 -1.18 17.63
N GLN A 385 3.18 -0.19 17.28
CA GLN A 385 3.77 0.78 18.20
C GLN A 385 3.03 2.13 18.13
N PRO A 386 3.13 2.99 19.16
CA PRO A 386 2.61 4.36 19.09
C PRO A 386 3.29 5.15 17.95
N LEU A 387 2.56 6.13 17.40
CA LEU A 387 3.02 6.94 16.26
C LEU A 387 4.41 7.56 16.49
N SER A 388 4.70 8.01 17.72
CA SER A 388 6.00 8.58 18.11
C SER A 388 7.19 7.64 17.89
N ILE A 389 6.99 6.33 18.02
CA ILE A 389 8.01 5.32 17.75
C ILE A 389 8.03 4.98 16.26
N ARG A 390 6.87 4.87 15.62
CA ARG A 390 6.73 4.53 14.19
C ARG A 390 7.46 5.49 13.27
N VAL A 391 7.50 6.79 13.62
CA VAL A 391 8.24 7.82 12.87
C VAL A 391 9.72 7.44 12.66
N ARG A 392 10.36 6.74 13.62
CA ARG A 392 11.75 6.29 13.50
C ARG A 392 11.94 5.35 12.30
N GLY A 393 11.00 4.42 12.10
CA GLY A 393 11.01 3.48 10.98
C GLY A 393 10.88 4.18 9.62
N TRP A 394 10.01 5.20 9.54
CA TRP A 394 9.84 5.99 8.32
C TRP A 394 11.06 6.83 8.00
N LEU A 395 11.63 7.51 9.00
CA LEU A 395 12.84 8.32 8.84
C LEU A 395 14.03 7.45 8.42
N PHE A 396 14.20 6.29 9.07
CA PHE A 396 15.21 5.30 8.68
C PHE A 396 15.04 4.86 7.23
N ALA A 397 13.83 4.44 6.83
CA ALA A 397 13.56 3.99 5.46
C ALA A 397 13.84 5.07 4.42
N ALA A 398 13.36 6.29 4.66
CA ALA A 398 13.56 7.42 3.76
C ALA A 398 15.04 7.75 3.63
N PHE A 399 15.77 7.76 4.75
CA PHE A 399 17.21 8.02 4.75
C PHE A 399 17.99 6.96 3.98
N ILE A 400 17.75 5.66 4.24
CA ILE A 400 18.41 4.57 3.51
C ILE A 400 18.12 4.65 2.01
N PHE A 401 16.87 4.92 1.63
CA PHE A 401 16.49 5.07 0.23
C PHE A 401 17.24 6.21 -0.46
N PHE A 402 17.19 7.42 0.10
CA PHE A 402 17.88 8.56 -0.50
C PHE A 402 19.39 8.38 -0.49
N SER A 403 19.98 7.92 0.62
CA SER A 403 21.42 7.68 0.71
C SER A 403 21.89 6.69 -0.37
N ALA A 404 21.17 5.58 -0.58
CA ALA A 404 21.50 4.62 -1.62
C ALA A 404 21.31 5.21 -3.04
N LEU A 405 20.20 5.91 -3.29
CA LEU A 405 19.88 6.51 -4.60
C LEU A 405 20.90 7.58 -5.01
N PHE A 406 21.25 8.47 -4.09
CA PHE A 406 22.25 9.50 -4.36
C PHE A 406 23.66 8.92 -4.37
N GLY A 407 23.97 7.95 -3.50
CA GLY A 407 25.27 7.27 -3.51
C GLY A 407 25.55 6.57 -4.83
N ILE A 408 24.59 5.81 -5.37
CA ILE A 408 24.76 5.16 -6.67
C ILE A 408 24.89 6.20 -7.81
N ALA A 409 24.11 7.28 -7.75
CA ALA A 409 24.16 8.32 -8.76
C ALA A 409 25.49 9.09 -8.74
N VAL A 410 25.88 9.63 -7.58
CA VAL A 410 26.98 10.59 -7.44
C VAL A 410 28.35 9.91 -7.29
N ILE A 411 28.41 8.71 -6.70
CA ILE A 411 29.68 8.00 -6.49
C ILE A 411 29.89 6.92 -7.55
N VAL A 412 28.92 6.03 -7.74
CA VAL A 412 29.14 4.84 -8.57
C VAL A 412 29.03 5.14 -10.07
N THR A 413 28.10 6.00 -10.49
CA THR A 413 27.90 6.32 -11.91
C THR A 413 29.13 6.94 -12.56
N PRO A 414 29.84 7.92 -11.94
CA PRO A 414 31.10 8.44 -12.49
C PRO A 414 32.22 7.40 -12.56
N LEU A 415 32.15 6.32 -11.79
CA LEU A 415 33.15 5.25 -11.80
C LEU A 415 32.90 4.20 -12.88
N LEU A 416 31.73 4.17 -13.54
CA LEU A 416 31.40 3.17 -14.56
C LEU A 416 32.45 3.05 -15.69
N PRO A 417 33.09 4.14 -16.18
CA PRO A 417 34.15 4.02 -17.18
C PRO A 417 35.33 3.13 -16.74
N LEU A 418 35.57 3.00 -15.44
CA LEU A 418 36.64 2.15 -14.89
C LEU A 418 36.43 0.66 -15.20
N ILE A 419 35.19 0.22 -15.43
CA ILE A 419 34.87 -1.16 -15.84
C ILE A 419 35.64 -1.52 -17.12
N PHE A 420 35.75 -0.58 -18.06
CA PHE A 420 36.40 -0.80 -19.35
C PHE A 420 37.93 -0.72 -19.25
N VAL A 421 38.45 0.15 -18.38
CA VAL A 421 39.89 0.42 -18.25
C VAL A 421 40.56 -0.63 -17.36
N ASN A 422 40.00 -0.88 -16.18
CA ASN A 422 40.56 -1.80 -15.20
C ASN A 422 39.44 -2.44 -14.35
N PRO A 423 38.83 -3.54 -14.83
CA PRO A 423 37.71 -4.17 -14.14
C PRO A 423 38.08 -4.76 -12.77
N LYS A 424 39.36 -5.12 -12.55
CA LYS A 424 39.86 -5.53 -11.22
C LYS A 424 39.86 -4.37 -10.23
N LEU A 425 40.37 -3.21 -10.66
CA LEU A 425 40.37 -2.01 -9.83
C LEU A 425 38.95 -1.52 -9.54
N TRP A 426 38.04 -1.57 -10.52
CA TRP A 426 36.61 -1.34 -10.32
C TRP A 426 36.06 -2.19 -9.17
N ARG A 427 36.24 -3.52 -9.23
CA ARG A 427 35.75 -4.44 -8.20
C ARG A 427 36.28 -4.06 -6.82
N LYS A 428 37.59 -3.86 -6.69
CA LYS A 428 38.24 -3.47 -5.43
C LYS A 428 37.72 -2.15 -4.85
N ILE A 429 37.50 -1.15 -5.69
CA ILE A 429 36.96 0.15 -5.26
C ILE A 429 35.52 0.00 -4.81
N LEU A 430 34.69 -0.71 -5.57
CA LEU A 430 33.27 -0.89 -5.26
C LEU A 430 33.03 -1.72 -4.01
N ASP A 431 33.85 -2.74 -3.75
CA ASP A 431 33.79 -3.52 -2.50
C ASP A 431 34.04 -2.64 -1.27
N ARG A 432 35.01 -1.72 -1.36
CA ARG A 432 35.31 -0.78 -0.27
C ARG A 432 34.23 0.28 -0.09
N LEU A 433 33.76 0.88 -1.18
CA LEU A 433 32.75 1.94 -1.12
C LEU A 433 31.42 1.42 -0.60
N VAL A 434 30.96 0.28 -1.10
CA VAL A 434 29.71 -0.33 -0.64
C VAL A 434 29.86 -0.90 0.77
N GLY A 435 31.00 -1.51 1.12
CA GLY A 435 31.24 -1.95 2.50
C GLY A 435 31.22 -0.79 3.51
N LEU A 436 31.81 0.36 3.15
CA LEU A 436 31.72 1.59 3.95
C LEU A 436 30.27 2.10 4.06
N TRP A 437 29.48 1.99 2.99
CA TRP A 437 28.06 2.35 3.02
C TRP A 437 27.24 1.36 3.86
N ILE A 438 27.50 0.05 3.79
CA ILE A 438 26.81 -1.02 4.55
C ILE A 438 27.03 -0.90 6.06
N CYS A 439 28.17 -0.36 6.49
CA CYS A 439 28.43 -0.05 7.90
C CYS A 439 27.36 0.90 8.48
N MET A 440 26.87 1.87 7.69
CA MET A 440 25.88 2.85 8.14
C MET A 440 24.53 2.22 8.53
N PRO A 441 23.81 1.45 7.68
CA PRO A 441 22.54 0.84 8.06
C PRO A 441 22.71 -0.17 9.20
N ALA A 442 23.83 -0.91 9.26
CA ALA A 442 24.13 -1.82 10.36
C ALA A 442 24.25 -1.06 11.70
N ALA A 443 25.08 -0.01 11.75
CA ALA A 443 25.27 0.81 12.94
C ALA A 443 24.00 1.55 13.38
N MET A 444 23.18 2.01 12.43
CA MET A 444 21.90 2.66 12.72
C MET A 444 20.92 1.73 13.46
N MET A 445 21.03 0.40 13.30
CA MET A 445 20.22 -0.55 14.09
C MET A 445 20.49 -0.44 15.59
N SER A 446 21.73 -0.18 15.97
CA SER A 446 22.12 0.09 17.36
C SER A 446 21.72 1.51 17.79
N VAL A 447 22.05 2.53 17.00
CA VAL A 447 21.87 3.94 17.40
C VAL A 447 20.40 4.37 17.44
N ILE A 448 19.60 4.02 16.43
CA ILE A 448 18.21 4.49 16.30
C ILE A 448 17.25 3.54 17.01
N PHE A 449 17.48 2.24 16.84
CA PHE A 449 16.57 1.22 17.33
C PHE A 449 17.05 0.55 18.61
N GLY A 450 18.25 0.84 19.11
CA GLY A 450 18.78 0.27 20.35
C GLY A 450 19.03 -1.24 20.28
N SER A 451 19.26 -1.78 19.09
CA SER A 451 19.51 -3.21 18.88
C SER A 451 20.94 -3.56 19.32
N ARG A 452 21.11 -4.63 20.08
CA ARG A 452 22.41 -5.13 20.56
C ARG A 452 22.63 -6.53 20.01
N THR A 453 23.71 -6.67 19.25
CA THR A 453 24.16 -7.97 18.76
C THR A 453 25.21 -8.56 19.71
N HIS A 454 25.06 -9.82 20.06
CA HIS A 454 26.01 -10.58 20.87
C HIS A 454 26.58 -11.69 20.01
N VAL A 455 27.87 -11.66 19.74
CA VAL A 455 28.51 -12.59 18.80
C VAL A 455 29.54 -13.40 19.55
N ARG A 456 29.43 -14.73 19.46
CA ARG A 456 30.34 -15.65 20.14
C ARG A 456 30.72 -16.82 19.23
N GLY A 457 31.93 -17.35 19.39
CA GLY A 457 32.40 -18.52 18.65
C GLY A 457 33.64 -18.26 17.81
N ASP A 458 33.81 -19.01 16.72
CA ASP A 458 35.02 -19.00 15.91
C ASP A 458 35.12 -17.75 15.01
N ARG A 459 36.33 -17.22 14.83
CA ARG A 459 36.58 -16.04 13.97
C ARG A 459 36.33 -16.36 12.50
N ILE A 460 35.57 -15.50 11.83
CA ILE A 460 35.50 -15.49 10.36
C ILE A 460 36.64 -14.61 9.85
N ASP A 461 37.50 -15.17 9.00
CA ASP A 461 38.62 -14.43 8.41
C ASP A 461 38.23 -13.86 7.04
N HIS A 462 38.33 -12.54 6.87
CA HIS A 462 38.05 -11.89 5.59
C HIS A 462 39.08 -12.26 4.51
N ALA A 463 40.27 -12.70 4.92
CA ALA A 463 41.33 -13.11 4.01
C ALA A 463 41.09 -14.50 3.39
N ASP A 464 40.17 -15.30 3.92
CA ASP A 464 39.86 -16.65 3.41
C ASP A 464 38.50 -16.68 2.70
N ALA A 465 38.41 -17.35 1.55
CA ALA A 465 37.12 -17.62 0.92
C ALA A 465 36.32 -18.63 1.75
N ALA A 466 35.03 -18.37 1.96
CA ALA A 466 34.19 -19.25 2.78
C ALA A 466 32.71 -19.24 2.39
N ILE A 467 32.01 -20.32 2.71
CA ILE A 467 30.55 -20.36 2.74
C ILE A 467 30.07 -20.18 4.17
N ILE A 468 29.09 -19.31 4.36
CA ILE A 468 28.38 -19.09 5.62
C ILE A 468 26.98 -19.65 5.46
N ILE A 469 26.58 -20.54 6.37
CA ILE A 469 25.22 -21.09 6.43
C ILE A 469 24.54 -20.60 7.71
N MET A 470 23.43 -19.88 7.55
CA MET A 470 22.67 -19.33 8.68
C MET A 470 21.22 -19.83 8.68
N ASN A 471 20.63 -20.03 9.86
CA ASN A 471 19.18 -20.23 9.97
C ASN A 471 18.46 -18.91 9.62
N HIS A 472 17.30 -19.00 8.98
CA HIS A 472 16.60 -17.83 8.45
C HIS A 472 15.31 -17.54 9.22
N ARG A 473 15.42 -16.79 10.32
CA ARG A 473 14.25 -16.49 11.16
C ARG A 473 13.47 -15.27 10.67
N THR A 474 14.13 -14.24 10.17
CA THR A 474 13.50 -12.99 9.72
C THR A 474 14.05 -12.55 8.37
N ARG A 475 13.29 -11.75 7.61
CA ARG A 475 13.83 -11.19 6.35
C ARG A 475 14.97 -10.19 6.57
N LEU A 476 15.16 -9.70 7.80
CA LEU A 476 16.17 -8.73 8.18
C LEU A 476 17.45 -9.38 8.74
N ASP A 477 17.55 -10.71 8.73
CA ASP A 477 18.69 -11.41 9.36
C ASP A 477 20.04 -10.92 8.80
N TRP A 478 20.11 -10.61 7.50
CA TRP A 478 21.31 -10.04 6.85
C TRP A 478 21.70 -8.68 7.41
N LEU A 479 20.72 -7.82 7.74
CA LEU A 479 20.98 -6.47 8.25
C LEU A 479 21.60 -6.52 9.65
N PHE A 480 21.09 -7.42 10.51
CA PHE A 480 21.67 -7.66 11.83
C PHE A 480 23.02 -8.38 11.75
N PHE A 481 23.18 -9.25 10.75
CA PHE A 481 24.41 -9.99 10.55
C PHE A 481 25.57 -9.08 10.12
N TRP A 482 25.33 -8.00 9.37
CA TRP A 482 26.37 -7.02 9.09
C TRP A 482 26.93 -6.36 10.36
N ASP A 483 26.10 -6.05 11.35
CA ASP A 483 26.60 -5.56 12.65
C ASP A 483 27.44 -6.64 13.37
N ALA A 484 27.04 -7.91 13.27
CA ALA A 484 27.83 -9.02 13.79
C ALA A 484 29.19 -9.18 13.08
N LEU A 485 29.22 -9.11 11.75
CA LEU A 485 30.45 -9.18 10.95
C LEU A 485 31.39 -8.02 11.28
N PHE A 486 30.86 -6.82 11.45
CA PHE A 486 31.67 -5.66 11.82
C PHE A 486 32.40 -5.85 13.16
N LYS A 487 31.74 -6.49 14.14
CA LYS A 487 32.35 -6.80 15.45
C LYS A 487 33.44 -7.87 15.37
N ILE A 488 33.34 -8.80 14.42
CA ILE A 488 34.36 -9.83 14.21
C ILE A 488 35.57 -9.24 13.49
N ASP A 489 35.29 -8.53 12.40
CA ASP A 489 36.27 -7.87 11.55
C ASP A 489 35.57 -6.88 10.59
N PRO A 490 35.79 -5.56 10.71
CA PRO A 490 35.16 -4.56 9.84
C PRO A 490 35.38 -4.79 8.33
N TRP A 491 36.47 -5.46 7.94
CA TRP A 491 36.74 -5.75 6.53
C TRP A 491 35.80 -6.80 5.94
N LEU A 492 35.13 -7.61 6.76
CA LEU A 492 34.11 -8.56 6.29
C LEU A 492 32.96 -7.85 5.58
N LEU A 493 32.65 -6.59 5.90
CA LEU A 493 31.64 -5.81 5.18
C LEU A 493 32.03 -5.51 3.72
N THR A 494 33.29 -5.69 3.35
CA THR A 494 33.78 -5.48 1.98
C THR A 494 33.83 -6.79 1.18
N THR A 495 33.96 -7.93 1.85
CA THR A 495 34.15 -9.26 1.25
C THR A 495 32.93 -10.16 1.35
N GLU A 496 31.96 -9.81 2.19
CA GLU A 496 30.72 -10.58 2.33
C GLU A 496 29.77 -10.38 1.13
N LYS A 497 29.12 -11.48 0.71
CA LYS A 497 28.11 -11.50 -0.35
C LYS A 497 26.89 -12.29 0.12
N ILE A 498 25.73 -11.64 0.10
CA ILE A 498 24.45 -12.29 0.42
C ILE A 498 23.69 -12.73 -0.83
N SER A 499 22.97 -13.83 -0.71
CA SER A 499 21.90 -14.18 -1.64
C SER A 499 20.63 -13.38 -1.35
N LEU A 500 20.05 -12.76 -2.38
CA LEU A 500 18.88 -11.89 -2.34
C LEU A 500 17.76 -12.39 -3.26
N LYS A 501 16.54 -11.94 -3.01
CA LYS A 501 15.40 -12.21 -3.89
C LYS A 501 15.54 -11.44 -5.20
N GLY A 502 15.36 -12.11 -6.35
CA GLY A 502 15.53 -11.57 -7.70
C GLY A 502 14.85 -10.21 -7.94
N ILE A 503 13.63 -10.04 -7.43
CA ILE A 503 12.87 -8.77 -7.58
C ILE A 503 13.57 -7.54 -6.98
N LEU A 504 14.47 -7.73 -6.01
CA LEU A 504 15.16 -6.63 -5.34
C LEU A 504 16.14 -5.90 -6.26
N LYS A 505 16.61 -6.54 -7.35
CA LYS A 505 17.51 -5.89 -8.31
C LYS A 505 16.87 -4.66 -8.96
N TYR A 506 15.55 -4.63 -9.10
CA TYR A 506 14.83 -3.51 -9.72
C TYR A 506 14.59 -2.31 -8.78
N VAL A 507 14.96 -2.39 -7.51
CA VAL A 507 14.76 -1.30 -6.54
C VAL A 507 15.80 -0.20 -6.78
N PRO A 508 15.39 1.04 -7.14
CA PRO A 508 16.32 2.15 -7.33
C PRO A 508 17.15 2.44 -6.09
N GLY A 509 18.44 2.78 -6.28
CA GLY A 509 19.38 2.98 -5.19
C GLY A 509 19.92 1.65 -4.65
N ALA A 510 19.27 1.07 -3.64
CA ALA A 510 19.80 -0.09 -2.92
C ALA A 510 19.96 -1.34 -3.81
N GLY A 511 18.98 -1.64 -4.67
CA GLY A 511 19.05 -2.76 -5.60
C GLY A 511 20.20 -2.61 -6.60
N TRP A 512 20.34 -1.42 -7.20
CA TRP A 512 21.44 -1.10 -8.12
C TRP A 512 22.81 -1.10 -7.43
N ALA A 513 22.90 -0.67 -6.17
CA ALA A 513 24.14 -0.73 -5.38
C ALA A 513 24.55 -2.18 -5.07
N MET A 514 23.58 -3.04 -4.75
CA MET A 514 23.82 -4.47 -4.55
C MET A 514 24.27 -5.16 -5.85
N GLN A 515 23.68 -4.79 -7.00
CA GLN A 515 24.16 -5.22 -8.33
C GLN A 515 25.60 -4.75 -8.60
N ALA A 516 25.90 -3.46 -8.36
CA ALA A 516 27.25 -2.92 -8.49
C ALA A 516 28.26 -3.64 -7.60
N ASN A 517 27.80 -4.13 -6.44
CA ASN A 517 28.60 -4.91 -5.52
C ASN A 517 28.70 -6.41 -5.83
N ALA A 518 28.07 -6.88 -6.91
CA ALA A 518 27.99 -8.29 -7.28
C ALA A 518 27.37 -9.18 -6.19
N PHE A 519 26.30 -8.71 -5.55
CA PHE A 519 25.46 -9.57 -4.71
C PHE A 519 24.68 -10.57 -5.56
N ILE A 520 24.26 -11.68 -4.96
CA ILE A 520 23.70 -12.81 -5.70
C ILE A 520 22.18 -12.73 -5.71
N PHE A 521 21.56 -12.46 -6.85
CA PHE A 521 20.09 -12.41 -6.98
C PHE A 521 19.52 -13.74 -7.47
N LEU A 522 18.54 -14.29 -6.73
CA LEU A 522 17.94 -15.61 -6.98
C LEU A 522 16.41 -15.53 -7.11
N ASP A 523 15.86 -16.24 -8.10
CA ASP A 523 14.41 -16.40 -8.31
C ASP A 523 13.81 -17.53 -7.46
N ARG A 524 14.66 -18.25 -6.71
CA ARG A 524 14.33 -19.40 -5.86
C ARG A 524 13.87 -20.62 -6.68
N SER A 525 14.47 -20.79 -7.85
CA SER A 525 14.29 -21.95 -8.72
C SER A 525 15.65 -22.35 -9.27
N PHE A 526 16.08 -23.58 -8.97
CA PHE A 526 17.39 -24.06 -9.41
C PHE A 526 17.51 -24.05 -10.94
N ALA A 527 16.44 -24.37 -11.67
CA ALA A 527 16.41 -24.35 -13.13
C ALA A 527 16.73 -22.96 -13.71
N THR A 528 16.29 -21.89 -13.06
CA THR A 528 16.56 -20.51 -13.51
C THR A 528 17.84 -19.92 -12.92
N ASP A 529 18.23 -20.39 -11.74
CA ASP A 529 19.32 -19.78 -10.96
C ASP A 529 20.68 -20.46 -11.19
N ALA A 530 20.73 -21.72 -11.62
CA ALA A 530 21.97 -22.48 -11.79
C ALA A 530 22.99 -21.76 -12.69
N GLY A 531 22.59 -21.39 -13.92
CA GLY A 531 23.49 -20.69 -14.84
C GLY A 531 23.95 -19.30 -14.34
N ARG A 532 23.10 -18.60 -13.59
CA ARG A 532 23.49 -17.31 -12.97
C ARG A 532 24.52 -17.53 -11.85
N LEU A 533 24.31 -18.56 -11.03
CA LEU A 533 25.23 -18.95 -9.96
C LEU A 533 26.58 -19.37 -10.52
N ASP A 534 26.62 -20.20 -11.57
CA ASP A 534 27.87 -20.60 -12.21
C ASP A 534 28.64 -19.39 -12.72
N THR A 535 27.95 -18.47 -13.41
CA THR A 535 28.56 -17.24 -13.95
C THR A 535 29.18 -16.37 -12.86
N ILE A 536 28.49 -16.17 -11.73
CA ILE A 536 28.98 -15.30 -10.67
C ILE A 536 30.09 -15.95 -9.84
N LEU A 537 30.02 -17.27 -9.62
CA LEU A 537 31.06 -18.02 -8.93
C LEU A 537 32.34 -18.09 -9.76
N ASP A 538 32.22 -18.33 -11.06
CA ASP A 538 33.35 -18.24 -11.99
C ASP A 538 33.97 -16.85 -11.95
N TYR A 539 33.16 -15.78 -11.91
CA TYR A 539 33.68 -14.43 -11.76
C TYR A 539 34.47 -14.26 -10.46
N PHE A 540 33.95 -14.73 -9.31
CA PHE A 540 34.66 -14.65 -8.03
C PHE A 540 35.97 -15.44 -8.00
N ILE A 541 36.00 -16.63 -8.59
CA ILE A 541 37.23 -17.43 -8.72
C ILE A 541 38.26 -16.66 -9.56
N ASN A 542 37.82 -16.08 -10.68
CA ASN A 542 38.72 -15.51 -11.68
C ASN A 542 39.19 -14.09 -11.35
N ILE A 543 38.41 -13.33 -10.56
CA ILE A 543 38.81 -12.00 -10.11
C ILE A 543 39.97 -12.08 -9.11
N GLY A 544 40.04 -13.18 -8.34
CA GLY A 544 41.14 -13.50 -7.43
C GLY A 544 41.03 -12.79 -6.07
N TYR A 545 39.81 -12.45 -5.65
CA TYR A 545 39.52 -11.93 -4.30
C TYR A 545 38.78 -13.00 -3.49
N ASN A 546 38.98 -12.96 -2.18
CA ASN A 546 38.34 -13.87 -1.25
C ASN A 546 37.02 -13.28 -0.77
N TYR A 547 35.95 -14.05 -0.89
CA TYR A 547 34.61 -13.64 -0.50
C TYR A 547 34.00 -14.64 0.48
N GLN A 548 33.18 -14.13 1.40
CA GLN A 548 32.37 -14.95 2.29
C GLN A 548 30.92 -14.90 1.79
N ILE A 549 30.39 -16.04 1.35
CA ILE A 549 29.07 -16.11 0.73
C ILE A 549 28.05 -16.65 1.73
N LEU A 550 27.05 -15.84 2.08
CA LEU A 550 25.99 -16.21 2.99
C LEU A 550 24.81 -16.87 2.25
N PHE A 551 24.46 -18.07 2.72
CA PHE A 551 23.28 -18.81 2.29
C PHE A 551 22.37 -19.16 3.47
N TYR A 552 21.09 -19.27 3.14
CA TYR A 552 20.05 -19.77 4.02
C TYR A 552 19.56 -21.11 3.48
N PRO A 553 20.00 -22.26 4.03
CA PRO A 553 19.60 -23.58 3.52
C PRO A 553 18.10 -23.83 3.55
N GLU A 554 17.38 -23.12 4.44
CA GLU A 554 15.92 -23.16 4.56
C GLU A 554 15.21 -22.62 3.29
N GLY A 555 15.89 -21.80 2.47
CA GLY A 555 15.38 -21.24 1.22
C GLY A 555 14.26 -20.20 1.38
N THR A 556 13.77 -19.97 2.59
CA THR A 556 12.78 -18.94 2.93
C THR A 556 12.84 -18.60 4.41
N ASP A 557 12.41 -17.40 4.79
CA ASP A 557 12.28 -17.02 6.20
C ASP A 557 11.21 -17.87 6.90
N LYS A 558 11.49 -18.25 8.14
CA LYS A 558 10.53 -18.92 9.01
C LYS A 558 9.39 -17.96 9.34
N CYS A 559 8.28 -18.18 8.66
CA CYS A 559 6.99 -17.55 8.92
C CYS A 559 5.93 -18.64 9.09
N PRO A 560 4.74 -18.34 9.63
CA PRO A 560 3.73 -19.38 9.88
C PRO A 560 3.33 -20.18 8.63
N LYS A 561 3.25 -19.52 7.46
CA LYS A 561 3.00 -20.19 6.17
C LYS A 561 4.15 -21.11 5.73
N ALA A 562 5.39 -20.75 6.01
CA ALA A 562 6.55 -21.58 5.68
C ALA A 562 6.68 -22.76 6.65
N THR A 563 6.41 -22.52 7.93
CA THR A 563 6.38 -23.53 8.99
C THR A 563 5.36 -24.62 8.67
N GLU A 564 4.13 -24.24 8.30
CA GLU A 564 3.10 -25.21 7.92
C GLU A 564 3.46 -26.00 6.66
N ARG A 565 4.06 -25.35 5.65
CA ARG A 565 4.56 -26.06 4.46
C ARG A 565 5.67 -27.04 4.79
N SER A 566 6.57 -26.68 5.69
CA SER A 566 7.64 -27.56 6.17
C SER A 566 7.06 -28.74 6.97
N ARG A 567 6.02 -28.51 7.79
CA ARG A 567 5.30 -29.54 8.54
C ARG A 567 4.68 -30.59 7.60
N ILE A 568 3.93 -30.15 6.60
CA ILE A 568 3.32 -31.04 5.59
C ILE A 568 4.40 -31.82 4.82
N TYR A 569 5.51 -31.16 4.47
CA TYR A 569 6.64 -31.84 3.81
C TYR A 569 7.26 -32.93 4.70
N ALA A 570 7.47 -32.63 5.98
CA ALA A 570 8.01 -33.57 6.95
C ALA A 570 7.11 -34.80 7.13
N GLU A 571 5.79 -34.59 7.26
CA GLU A 571 4.80 -35.69 7.36
C GLU A 571 4.86 -36.60 6.14
N LYS A 572 4.90 -36.03 4.93
CA LYS A 572 4.97 -36.79 3.68
C LYS A 572 6.25 -37.61 3.53
N LYS A 573 7.36 -37.15 4.13
CA LYS A 573 8.68 -37.79 4.01
C LYS A 573 9.07 -38.60 5.25
N GLY A 574 8.21 -38.68 6.27
CA GLY A 574 8.50 -39.36 7.53
C GLY A 574 9.65 -38.72 8.32
N LEU A 575 9.84 -37.40 8.18
CA LEU A 575 10.91 -36.65 8.84
C LEU A 575 10.45 -36.04 10.17
N VAL A 576 11.40 -35.77 11.06
CA VAL A 576 11.14 -35.12 12.36
C VAL A 576 10.64 -33.69 12.15
N HIS A 577 9.64 -33.29 12.94
CA HIS A 577 9.15 -31.92 12.96
C HIS A 577 10.10 -31.00 13.72
N TYR A 578 10.56 -29.94 13.05
CA TYR A 578 11.37 -28.88 13.67
C TYR A 578 10.49 -27.72 14.16
N ASP A 579 10.74 -27.26 15.37
CA ASP A 579 10.02 -26.16 16.01
C ASP A 579 10.65 -24.80 15.66
N TYR A 580 11.99 -24.73 15.52
CA TYR A 580 12.73 -23.46 15.44
C TYR A 580 13.40 -23.18 14.09
N VAL A 581 13.62 -24.20 13.25
CA VAL A 581 14.15 -24.08 11.88
C VAL A 581 13.25 -24.79 10.85
N LEU A 582 13.44 -24.52 9.55
CA LEU A 582 12.80 -25.27 8.46
C LEU A 582 13.73 -26.38 7.91
N HIS A 583 13.17 -27.39 7.23
CA HIS A 583 14.00 -28.39 6.56
C HIS A 583 14.84 -27.76 5.42
N PRO A 584 16.14 -28.08 5.33
CA PRO A 584 17.02 -27.54 4.31
C PRO A 584 16.68 -28.07 2.91
N ARG A 585 17.03 -27.31 1.87
CA ARG A 585 16.98 -27.73 0.47
C ARG A 585 18.41 -27.72 -0.09
N THR A 586 19.02 -28.87 -0.36
CA THR A 586 20.47 -28.95 -0.69
C THR A 586 20.78 -29.65 -2.01
N THR A 587 21.62 -28.99 -2.83
CA THR A 587 22.34 -29.50 -4.02
C THR A 587 23.65 -28.68 -4.20
N ALA A 588 24.77 -29.00 -3.53
CA ALA A 588 26.10 -28.39 -3.81
C ALA A 588 27.27 -29.11 -3.11
N ASP A 589 28.41 -29.31 -3.81
CA ASP A 589 29.57 -30.13 -3.40
C ASP A 589 30.99 -29.48 -3.63
N TYR A 590 31.24 -28.20 -3.31
CA TYR A 590 32.49 -27.55 -3.79
C TYR A 590 33.31 -26.64 -2.83
N VAL A 591 33.28 -26.77 -1.50
CA VAL A 591 34.08 -25.86 -0.61
C VAL A 591 34.88 -26.58 0.50
N LYS A 592 36.01 -25.99 0.92
CA LYS A 592 36.98 -26.58 1.86
C LYS A 592 36.57 -26.48 3.35
N TYR A 593 35.92 -25.40 3.75
CA TYR A 593 35.40 -25.16 5.11
C TYR A 593 34.07 -24.40 5.06
N LEU A 594 33.18 -24.68 6.03
CA LEU A 594 31.86 -24.08 6.17
C LEU A 594 31.76 -23.37 7.53
N TYR A 595 31.27 -22.13 7.56
CA TYR A 595 30.87 -21.48 8.82
C TYR A 595 29.38 -21.70 9.07
N ASP A 596 29.08 -22.38 10.17
CA ASP A 596 27.73 -22.57 10.66
C ASP A 596 27.37 -21.46 11.64
N VAL A 597 26.44 -20.59 11.24
CA VAL A 597 25.95 -19.47 12.04
C VAL A 597 24.55 -19.80 12.56
N THR A 598 24.37 -19.69 13.87
CA THR A 598 23.04 -19.80 14.50
C THR A 598 22.65 -18.44 15.08
N VAL A 599 21.52 -17.90 14.64
CA VAL A 599 20.94 -16.65 15.15
C VAL A 599 19.70 -16.92 15.99
N GLY A 600 19.61 -16.25 17.14
CA GLY A 600 18.48 -16.30 18.07
C GLY A 600 18.11 -14.90 18.58
N PHE A 601 16.81 -14.64 18.72
CA PHE A 601 16.26 -13.36 19.19
C PHE A 601 15.84 -13.44 20.65
N GLY A 602 16.24 -12.47 21.48
CA GLY A 602 16.02 -12.47 22.92
C GLY A 602 14.66 -11.93 23.35
N ASP A 603 14.17 -10.86 22.73
CA ASP A 603 13.07 -10.03 23.26
C ASP A 603 11.87 -9.87 22.32
N ALA A 604 12.09 -9.73 21.02
CA ALA A 604 11.04 -9.58 20.02
C ALA A 604 11.48 -10.10 18.65
N ILE A 605 10.52 -10.37 17.76
CA ILE A 605 10.80 -10.74 16.36
C ILE A 605 10.18 -9.71 15.42
N VAL A 606 10.99 -9.13 14.55
CA VAL A 606 10.53 -8.29 13.44
C VAL A 606 10.60 -9.12 12.16
N GLN A 607 9.43 -9.47 11.59
CA GLN A 607 9.38 -10.46 10.50
C GLN A 607 9.93 -9.92 9.17
N SER A 608 9.74 -8.63 8.89
CA SER A 608 10.10 -8.03 7.59
C SER A 608 10.56 -6.58 7.69
N GLU A 609 11.21 -6.09 6.63
CA GLU A 609 11.57 -4.69 6.42
C GLU A 609 10.33 -3.79 6.57
N VAL A 610 9.19 -4.22 6.04
CA VAL A 610 7.92 -3.50 6.18
C VAL A 610 7.50 -3.39 7.65
N ASP A 611 7.66 -4.44 8.45
CA ASP A 611 7.33 -4.38 9.87
C ASP A 611 8.27 -3.45 10.64
N LEU A 612 9.57 -3.42 10.30
CA LEU A 612 10.52 -2.44 10.86
C LEU A 612 10.09 -1.01 10.54
N ILE A 613 9.74 -0.75 9.27
CA ILE A 613 9.37 0.59 8.79
C ILE A 613 8.04 1.03 9.39
N VAL A 614 7.03 0.16 9.39
CA VAL A 614 5.67 0.47 9.85
C VAL A 614 5.63 0.65 11.36
N ASN A 615 6.35 -0.18 12.12
CA ASN A 615 6.32 -0.16 13.58
C ASN A 615 7.41 0.71 14.20
N GLY A 616 8.50 0.99 13.48
CA GLY A 616 9.61 1.81 13.98
C GLY A 616 10.37 1.21 15.16
N ALA A 617 10.31 -0.11 15.34
CA ALA A 617 10.98 -0.83 16.41
C ALA A 617 11.66 -2.10 15.88
N SER A 618 12.74 -2.48 16.56
CA SER A 618 13.64 -3.59 16.25
C SER A 618 13.83 -4.46 17.50
N PRO A 619 14.21 -5.75 17.37
CA PRO A 619 14.66 -6.54 18.51
C PRO A 619 15.84 -5.86 19.21
N LYS A 620 15.84 -5.87 20.54
CA LYS A 620 16.89 -5.31 21.37
C LYS A 620 18.04 -6.28 21.56
N GLU A 621 17.78 -7.58 21.63
CA GLU A 621 18.79 -8.57 21.96
C GLU A 621 18.86 -9.63 20.85
N ILE A 622 19.96 -9.66 20.13
CA ILE A 622 20.18 -10.55 18.98
C ILE A 622 21.47 -11.34 19.24
N HIS A 623 21.40 -12.66 19.27
CA HIS A 623 22.52 -13.51 19.64
C HIS A 623 22.97 -14.35 18.44
N TYR A 624 24.28 -14.45 18.26
CA TYR A 624 24.92 -15.25 17.24
C TYR A 624 25.91 -16.24 17.86
N GLN A 625 25.86 -17.49 17.41
CA GLN A 625 26.93 -18.47 17.61
C GLN A 625 27.53 -18.82 16.25
N ILE A 626 28.86 -18.77 16.14
CA ILE A 626 29.60 -19.08 14.92
C ILE A 626 30.49 -20.29 15.16
N ARG A 627 30.37 -21.32 14.32
CA ARG A 627 31.21 -22.52 14.37
C ARG A 627 31.87 -22.76 13.01
N LYS A 628 33.19 -22.92 12.99
CA LYS A 628 33.96 -23.32 11.82
C LYS A 628 33.95 -24.84 11.72
N ILE A 629 33.45 -25.37 10.61
CA ILE A 629 33.27 -26.81 10.41
C ILE A 629 33.93 -27.25 9.10
N PRO A 630 34.62 -28.40 9.06
CA PRO A 630 35.02 -29.05 7.81
C PRO A 630 33.78 -29.44 6.99
N ILE A 631 33.82 -29.35 5.65
CA ILE A 631 32.65 -29.66 4.83
C ILE A 631 32.15 -31.11 4.98
N SER A 632 33.02 -32.04 5.41
CA SER A 632 32.68 -33.44 5.67
C SER A 632 31.68 -33.63 6.83
N ASP A 633 31.54 -32.64 7.72
CA ASP A 633 30.72 -32.73 8.93
C ASP A 633 29.58 -31.71 8.88
N LEU A 634 28.59 -31.89 8.00
CA LEU A 634 27.45 -30.97 7.90
C LEU A 634 26.65 -30.90 9.23
N PRO A 635 26.30 -29.70 9.72
CA PRO A 635 25.67 -29.52 11.02
C PRO A 635 24.21 -30.01 11.04
N GLN A 636 23.85 -30.84 12.03
CA GLN A 636 22.48 -31.33 12.27
C GLN A 636 21.86 -30.84 13.59
N ASP A 637 22.54 -29.97 14.33
CA ASP A 637 22.22 -29.64 15.73
C ASP A 637 21.57 -28.26 15.97
N LYS A 638 21.26 -27.49 14.91
CA LYS A 638 20.69 -26.12 15.05
C LYS A 638 19.36 -26.10 15.82
N GLU A 639 18.48 -27.06 15.55
CA GLU A 639 17.18 -27.18 16.22
C GLU A 639 17.35 -27.36 17.74
N GLU A 640 18.26 -28.24 18.16
CA GLU A 640 18.55 -28.50 19.57
C GLU A 640 19.20 -27.28 20.25
N LYS A 641 20.11 -26.57 19.56
CA LYS A 641 20.70 -25.32 20.07
C LYS A 641 19.66 -24.25 20.33
N LEU A 642 18.75 -24.03 19.38
CA LEU A 642 17.68 -23.04 19.51
C LEU A 642 16.69 -23.45 20.59
N ARG A 643 16.35 -24.74 20.69
CA ARG A 643 15.52 -25.29 21.77
C ARG A 643 16.12 -25.00 23.15
N ARG A 644 17.43 -25.24 23.34
CA ARG A 644 18.14 -24.89 24.57
C ARG A 644 18.12 -23.39 24.83
N PHE A 645 18.46 -22.58 23.83
CA PHE A 645 18.45 -21.12 23.93
C PHE A 645 17.08 -20.56 24.36
N TYR A 646 16.00 -21.03 23.74
CA TYR A 646 14.64 -20.56 24.04
C TYR A 646 14.05 -21.14 25.33
N SER A 647 14.59 -22.26 25.84
CA SER A 647 14.25 -22.80 27.16
C SER A 647 14.86 -22.02 28.33
N MET A 648 15.86 -21.17 28.08
CA MET A 648 16.45 -20.30 29.10
C MET A 648 15.53 -19.13 29.44
N ASP A 649 15.65 -18.62 30.68
CA ASP A 649 15.08 -17.33 31.07
C ASP A 649 15.52 -16.24 30.07
N PRO A 650 14.59 -15.42 29.53
CA PRO A 650 14.91 -14.34 28.59
C PRO A 650 16.08 -13.45 29.01
N ALA A 651 16.23 -13.15 30.30
CA ALA A 651 17.32 -12.31 30.81
C ALA A 651 18.70 -13.01 30.82
N ARG A 652 18.73 -14.33 30.65
CA ARG A 652 19.95 -15.16 30.68
C ARG A 652 20.26 -15.84 29.35
N ARG A 653 19.48 -15.54 28.30
CA ARG A 653 19.65 -16.11 26.96
C ARG A 653 21.06 -15.86 26.43
N LYS A 654 21.75 -16.95 26.12
CA LYS A 654 23.07 -16.95 25.48
C LYS A 654 23.33 -18.30 24.83
N PHE A 655 24.08 -18.30 23.74
CA PHE A 655 24.60 -19.55 23.17
C PHE A 655 25.86 -20.01 23.91
N ASP A 656 26.10 -21.32 23.87
CA ASP A 656 27.33 -21.95 24.37
C ASP A 656 28.55 -21.51 23.56
N GLN A 657 29.75 -21.60 24.14
CA GLN A 657 30.98 -21.24 23.42
C GLN A 657 31.50 -22.41 22.58
N THR A 658 32.14 -22.12 21.45
CA THR A 658 32.92 -23.12 20.71
C THR A 658 34.26 -23.38 21.40
N ARG A 659 34.89 -24.53 21.12
CA ARG A 659 36.13 -24.96 21.78
C ARG A 659 37.27 -23.92 21.69
N ASN A 660 37.34 -23.19 20.58
CA ASN A 660 38.35 -22.15 20.33
C ASN A 660 37.68 -20.76 20.14
N GLY A 661 36.46 -20.59 20.64
CA GLY A 661 35.66 -19.40 20.36
C GLY A 661 35.97 -18.21 21.24
N HIS A 662 35.72 -17.03 20.72
CA HIS A 662 35.83 -15.75 21.42
C HIS A 662 34.49 -15.03 21.48
N ASP A 663 34.38 -14.09 22.41
CA ASP A 663 33.28 -13.13 22.45
C ASP A 663 33.70 -11.88 21.70
N TYR A 664 32.88 -11.47 20.74
CA TYR A 664 33.13 -10.26 19.95
C TYR A 664 32.23 -9.15 20.46
N GLU A 665 32.84 -8.20 21.16
CA GLU A 665 32.20 -6.96 21.59
C GLU A 665 32.70 -5.79 20.76
N LEU A 666 31.89 -4.73 20.69
CA LEU A 666 32.27 -3.53 19.96
C LEU A 666 33.23 -2.70 20.81
N GLU A 667 34.47 -2.57 20.37
CA GLU A 667 35.43 -1.68 21.04
C GLU A 667 34.99 -0.21 20.94
N GLN A 668 35.40 0.62 21.91
CA GLN A 668 35.07 2.04 21.92
C GLN A 668 35.53 2.76 20.64
N ARG A 669 36.70 2.38 20.12
CA ARG A 669 37.24 2.90 18.86
C ARG A 669 36.31 2.61 17.68
N ASP A 670 35.84 1.37 17.58
CA ASP A 670 34.98 0.92 16.48
C ASP A 670 33.58 1.51 16.57
N TYR A 671 33.07 1.72 17.80
CA TYR A 671 31.86 2.49 18.03
C TYR A 671 31.99 3.94 17.55
N ILE A 672 33.08 4.63 17.90
CA ILE A 672 33.34 6.00 17.42
C ILE A 672 33.41 6.02 15.89
N LEU A 673 34.04 5.02 15.27
CA LEU A 673 34.10 4.87 13.82
C LEU A 673 32.70 4.71 13.19
N GLN A 674 31.84 3.86 13.76
CA GLN A 674 30.45 3.71 13.31
C GLN A 674 29.68 5.04 13.36
N ILE A 675 29.80 5.80 14.46
CA ILE A 675 29.16 7.11 14.61
C ILE A 675 29.70 8.11 13.57
N ALA A 676 31.01 8.13 13.34
CA ALA A 676 31.62 8.98 12.32
C ALA A 676 31.12 8.64 10.91
N ILE A 677 30.99 7.35 10.59
CA ILE A 677 30.45 6.88 9.30
C ILE A 677 28.99 7.29 9.13
N ILE A 678 28.15 7.14 10.17
CA ILE A 678 26.77 7.64 10.14
C ILE A 678 26.76 9.15 9.89
N GLY A 679 27.55 9.92 10.65
CA GLY A 679 27.64 11.36 10.51
C GLY A 679 28.05 11.80 9.11
N LEU A 680 29.05 11.14 8.53
CA LEU A 680 29.49 11.36 7.15
C LEU A 680 28.33 11.16 6.16
N TRP A 681 27.65 10.01 6.22
CA TRP A 681 26.56 9.70 5.29
C TRP A 681 25.32 10.58 5.49
N VAL A 682 25.05 11.01 6.72
CA VAL A 682 23.99 11.98 7.01
C VAL A 682 24.28 13.29 6.30
N VAL A 683 25.45 13.88 6.54
CA VAL A 683 25.85 15.16 5.94
C VAL A 683 25.87 15.08 4.42
N THR A 684 26.46 14.04 3.83
CA THR A 684 26.55 13.90 2.37
C THR A 684 25.18 13.68 1.72
N THR A 685 24.31 12.87 2.34
CA THR A 685 22.96 12.62 1.80
C THR A 685 22.12 13.90 1.82
N PHE A 686 22.15 14.67 2.91
CA PHE A 686 21.43 15.96 2.97
C PHE A 686 21.99 16.97 1.96
N PHE A 687 23.31 17.02 1.79
CA PHE A 687 23.95 17.86 0.78
C PHE A 687 23.47 17.48 -0.64
N TRP A 688 23.43 16.20 -0.98
CA TRP A 688 22.97 15.76 -2.30
C TRP A 688 21.47 15.99 -2.52
N ILE A 689 20.64 15.82 -1.50
CA ILE A 689 19.20 16.15 -1.56
C ILE A 689 19.02 17.64 -1.84
N SER A 690 19.70 18.52 -1.10
CA SER A 690 19.64 19.97 -1.34
C SER A 690 20.14 20.31 -2.75
N ALA A 691 21.29 19.76 -3.17
CA ALA A 691 21.84 19.98 -4.49
C ALA A 691 20.90 19.50 -5.62
N PHE A 692 20.13 18.42 -5.41
CA PHE A 692 19.14 17.96 -6.38
C PHE A 692 18.01 18.97 -6.62
N PHE A 693 17.59 19.69 -5.60
CA PHE A 693 16.53 20.69 -5.72
C PHE A 693 17.06 22.06 -6.16
N GLU A 694 18.31 22.39 -5.81
CA GLU A 694 18.88 23.73 -6.03
C GLU A 694 19.74 23.83 -7.30
N VAL A 695 20.35 22.72 -7.73
CA VAL A 695 21.32 22.70 -8.85
C VAL A 695 20.76 21.91 -10.02
N SER A 696 20.36 22.60 -11.10
CA SER A 696 19.77 21.98 -12.30
C SER A 696 20.63 20.85 -12.87
N PHE A 697 21.95 20.98 -12.87
CA PHE A 697 22.86 19.92 -13.32
C PHE A 697 22.70 18.63 -12.51
N MET A 698 22.65 18.72 -11.18
CA MET A 698 22.51 17.54 -10.30
C MET A 698 21.20 16.82 -10.55
N PHE A 699 20.12 17.57 -10.74
CA PHE A 699 18.82 17.02 -11.11
C PHE A 699 18.90 16.19 -12.40
N TYR A 700 19.43 16.76 -13.49
CA TYR A 700 19.54 16.05 -14.77
C TYR A 700 20.52 14.87 -14.70
N PHE A 701 21.60 15.01 -13.93
CA PHE A 701 22.59 13.96 -13.74
C PHE A 701 21.99 12.74 -13.04
N ILE A 702 21.14 12.93 -12.03
CA ILE A 702 20.47 11.83 -11.33
C ILE A 702 19.44 11.14 -12.22
N ILE A 703 18.69 11.89 -13.03
CA ILE A 703 17.80 11.29 -14.04
C ILE A 703 18.60 10.47 -15.05
N LEU A 704 19.69 11.02 -15.58
CA LEU A 704 20.56 10.33 -16.52
C LEU A 704 21.13 9.04 -15.90
N SER A 705 21.59 9.11 -14.65
CA SER A 705 22.03 7.94 -13.90
C SER A 705 20.93 6.88 -13.82
N CYS A 706 19.71 7.24 -13.44
CA CYS A 706 18.58 6.30 -13.40
C CYS A 706 18.31 5.65 -14.77
N ILE A 707 18.37 6.43 -15.86
CA ILE A 707 18.22 5.92 -17.23
C ILE A 707 19.33 4.93 -17.56
N ILE A 708 20.58 5.22 -17.21
CA ILE A 708 21.72 4.31 -17.41
C ILE A 708 21.47 2.97 -16.71
N TYR A 709 21.07 2.97 -15.44
CA TYR A 709 20.79 1.71 -14.72
C TYR A 709 19.60 0.95 -15.30
N VAL A 710 18.53 1.64 -15.70
CA VAL A 710 17.38 1.00 -16.37
C VAL A 710 17.78 0.37 -17.71
N CYS A 711 18.62 1.06 -18.48
CA CYS A 711 19.17 0.53 -19.73
C CYS A 711 20.06 -0.69 -19.47
N ILE A 712 21.01 -0.60 -18.53
CA ILE A 712 21.87 -1.74 -18.17
C ILE A 712 21.03 -2.94 -17.72
N GLN A 713 20.04 -2.71 -16.87
CA GLN A 713 19.10 -3.74 -16.41
C GLN A 713 18.35 -4.40 -17.57
N LYS A 714 17.92 -3.61 -18.57
CA LYS A 714 17.17 -4.09 -19.74
C LYS A 714 18.05 -4.88 -20.72
N PHE A 715 19.26 -4.41 -21.00
CA PHE A 715 20.12 -4.99 -22.03
C PHE A 715 21.03 -6.11 -21.51
N TYR A 716 21.43 -6.06 -20.24
CA TYR A 716 22.40 -6.99 -19.65
C TYR A 716 21.82 -7.83 -18.50
N GLY A 717 20.56 -7.60 -18.11
CA GLY A 717 19.94 -8.33 -16.99
C GLY A 717 20.39 -7.87 -15.59
N GLY A 718 21.35 -6.95 -15.52
CA GLY A 718 21.85 -6.30 -14.31
C GLY A 718 23.26 -5.73 -14.50
N LEU A 719 23.69 -4.84 -13.59
CA LEU A 719 25.03 -4.27 -13.62
C LEU A 719 26.11 -5.32 -13.29
N GLU A 720 25.80 -6.29 -12.45
CA GLU A 720 26.68 -7.42 -12.13
C GLU A 720 27.08 -8.19 -13.39
N PHE A 721 26.13 -8.52 -14.26
CA PHE A 721 26.38 -9.27 -15.49
C PHE A 721 27.11 -8.41 -16.52
N PHE A 722 26.78 -7.13 -16.62
CA PHE A 722 27.53 -6.19 -17.46
C PHE A 722 29.01 -6.12 -17.06
N VAL A 723 29.31 -6.05 -15.75
CA VAL A 723 30.69 -6.04 -15.24
C VAL A 723 31.39 -7.37 -15.50
N ILE A 724 30.72 -8.50 -15.32
CA ILE A 724 31.27 -9.84 -15.58
C ILE A 724 31.64 -9.98 -17.06
N GLU A 725 30.75 -9.56 -17.97
CA GLU A 725 31.01 -9.58 -19.41
C GLU A 725 32.27 -8.79 -19.76
N LYS A 726 32.39 -7.54 -19.28
CA LYS A 726 33.56 -6.68 -19.56
C LYS A 726 34.84 -7.17 -18.90
N PHE A 727 34.75 -7.79 -17.72
CA PHE A 727 35.89 -8.45 -17.09
C PHE A 727 36.39 -9.63 -17.95
N ASN A 728 35.48 -10.46 -18.45
CA ASN A 728 35.82 -11.60 -19.29
C ASN A 728 36.44 -11.16 -20.63
N GLU A 729 35.91 -10.11 -21.27
CA GLU A 729 36.52 -9.50 -22.46
C GLU A 729 37.96 -9.02 -22.19
N HIS A 730 38.15 -8.28 -21.09
CA HIS A 730 39.47 -7.77 -20.72
C HIS A 730 40.47 -8.90 -20.50
N ARG A 731 40.05 -9.97 -19.82
CA ARG A 731 40.86 -11.17 -19.58
C ARG A 731 41.18 -11.93 -20.86
N ALA A 732 40.23 -12.06 -21.79
CA ALA A 732 40.45 -12.69 -23.08
C ALA A 732 41.48 -11.93 -23.92
N ARG A 733 41.38 -10.59 -23.95
CA ARG A 733 42.36 -9.71 -24.61
C ARG A 733 43.77 -9.86 -24.02
N GLN A 734 43.90 -9.93 -22.69
CA GLN A 734 45.20 -10.14 -22.04
C GLN A 734 45.82 -11.51 -22.35
N ARG A 735 45.01 -12.53 -22.66
CA ARG A 735 45.45 -13.90 -22.97
C ARG A 735 45.63 -14.16 -24.46
N GLY A 736 45.40 -13.17 -25.33
CA GLY A 736 45.45 -13.34 -26.79
C GLY A 736 44.38 -14.30 -27.34
N GLN A 737 43.30 -14.52 -26.59
CA GLN A 737 42.20 -15.40 -26.99
C GLN A 737 41.12 -14.62 -27.74
N SER A 738 40.45 -15.26 -28.71
CA SER A 738 39.29 -14.66 -29.36
C SER A 738 38.22 -14.33 -28.33
N VAL A 739 37.69 -13.11 -28.38
CA VAL A 739 36.60 -12.67 -27.51
C VAL A 739 35.37 -13.49 -27.90
N PRO A 740 34.74 -14.24 -26.97
CA PRO A 740 33.49 -14.92 -27.28
C PRO A 740 32.45 -13.89 -27.69
N LEU A 741 31.75 -14.14 -28.81
CA LEU A 741 30.58 -13.36 -29.19
C LEU A 741 29.50 -13.55 -28.12
N SER A 742 29.24 -12.50 -27.34
CA SER A 742 28.12 -12.27 -26.43
C SER A 742 27.46 -13.51 -25.82
N VAL A 743 27.64 -13.73 -24.51
CA VAL A 743 26.69 -14.56 -23.76
C VAL A 743 25.35 -13.81 -23.74
N PRO A 744 24.22 -14.43 -24.14
CA PRO A 744 22.94 -13.73 -24.16
C PRO A 744 22.50 -13.31 -22.75
N SER A 745 21.68 -12.27 -22.72
CA SER A 745 20.71 -11.93 -21.67
C SER A 745 20.11 -13.16 -20.95
N GLU A 746 19.60 -12.96 -19.73
CA GLU A 746 18.86 -13.95 -18.91
C GLU A 746 18.35 -15.15 -19.72
N PRO A 747 18.69 -16.40 -19.34
CA PRO A 747 18.14 -17.56 -20.02
C PRO A 747 16.62 -17.41 -20.09
N SER A 748 16.06 -17.51 -21.30
CA SER A 748 14.63 -17.44 -21.50
C SER A 748 13.96 -18.43 -20.55
N PRO A 749 12.81 -18.08 -19.92
CA PRO A 749 12.09 -19.04 -19.11
C PRO A 749 11.85 -20.27 -19.98
N VAL A 750 12.40 -21.41 -19.56
CA VAL A 750 12.09 -22.70 -20.16
C VAL A 750 10.59 -22.83 -20.05
N GLU A 751 9.89 -22.93 -21.20
CA GLU A 751 8.48 -23.28 -21.22
C GLU A 751 8.33 -24.52 -20.35
N SER A 752 7.53 -24.41 -19.29
CA SER A 752 7.19 -25.52 -18.43
C SER A 752 6.48 -26.56 -19.30
N SER A 753 7.22 -27.55 -19.78
CA SER A 753 6.61 -28.84 -20.08
C SER A 753 6.03 -29.32 -18.76
N ASP A 754 4.70 -29.38 -18.69
CA ASP A 754 3.95 -30.02 -17.64
C ASP A 754 4.48 -31.45 -17.45
N SER A 755 5.44 -31.61 -16.55
CA SER A 755 5.68 -32.87 -15.86
C SER A 755 5.16 -32.68 -14.45
N ASN A 756 3.87 -32.98 -14.31
CA ASN A 756 3.35 -33.53 -13.08
C ASN A 756 4.20 -34.74 -12.72
N ASP A 757 5.17 -34.59 -11.82
CA ASP A 757 5.68 -35.71 -11.03
C ASP A 757 6.04 -35.24 -9.61
N MET A 758 5.24 -35.80 -8.69
CA MET A 758 5.16 -35.83 -7.22
C MET A 758 6.28 -35.27 -6.33
#